data_AF-A0A1A9LAW3-F1
#
_entry.id   AF-A0A1A9LAW3-F1
#
_cell.length_a   1.000
_cell.length_b   1.000
_cell.length_c   1.000
_cell.angle_alpha   90.00
_cell.angle_beta   90.00
_cell.angle_gamma   90.00
#
_symmetry.space_group_name_H-M   'P 1'
#
loop_
_entity.id
_entity.type
_entity.pdbx_description
1 polymer ?
#
loop_
_entity_poly.entity_id
_entity_poly.type
_entity_poly.pdbx_seq_one_letter_code
_entity_poly.pdbx_strand_id
1 'polypeptide(L)'
;MKHLLLTLTLLTSFFASAQTDFLNHLIIDNTFSVFYISCTVAIDVDDDGDLDLVSGASSGDRIAWQENIDGLGTFGDIKIITENAKAVVSLIAADVDNDGDLDLISASKNNQTLAWYENRDGTAGFGSQRIISSDLSYLRTAAASDIDGDGDLDILISAEYNIKWFENLDGAGSFGNLRTIDTDAWGSMAIATADLDGDGDMDVISNTSSTIDNYIHINWYENLDGQGTFGTPTLLYDFASEPNYSVYSKIYTSDLDDDGDSDILFFTNHEIWWVENTDGQATFENHLVDQRYQRNRYMNLEVTDMDEDGDLDIASAGLEAGDPDRIAWFENTDGEGTFGSLLDIARPDLDTTGILVADLDGDGKKDITKSAAFEPCLVWYKKLDNQGSFDSEQVISKFFSHPKQAQAIDVDGDGDLDVLYLVDQALVWHENLDGAGTLSSQHLIKNHFYLGYVASDFNGDGLIDIAAGQGNNFIWMENLGGGNFGAENNITINVNVLSTPQASDIDSDGDMDIIYIKSINSSLTYIVYLENNGSGGFAAPENLTFVQSQIGSLHLTDLDGDMDVDLMYSKASGSAKIAWIENTDGQGTFGSPVFINNNTGGRLTTGDIDGDGDLDILVAHDITEIEWLEHLDGMGTFGPLQRISGSIDVRGANDLRIVDIDNDGDNDVLVASDENSNLIWYENLDGEGDFGTKNIITDTTPDPNSAFPADLDNDGDFDIILSSDGVPAKGVSWLENIGLSNNRIQGDVTLDIDANGCSPSDLPIGNVMVTTSNNTETLATFTFANGYYQIYPMQEGEYTTEIVSLPSYFSSDPESHINQFAGVNNVVVADFCVAANQTVNDVNITMYPLNSARPGFGASYIVNFNNVGTTVLSDVITIEFDGSKMEFSNASEPVSSQTSEAITFDYLELNPFESRSIEMHFQVYTIPTTNIGDVLSFRTTIEPTSIDTTAEDNVFTFNQTVIGAYDPNDIAVLEGESIYLEEANDYLHYIIRFQNTGTASAQNVVVKNRFDEKLDWTTLKLEAISHSTRVEIRNENDLAFIFDNINLPDSIHNEPASHGYISYKIKPKPNVVLGDIFYNKANIFFDFNPGIETNRVSTEIIEFLGTEDSSAPFQFAVYPNPAKNILYLNSKNKISSVQLFSNLGQLLIESRNSNTINLHNLISGIYILRVMDDNGNIGVRRVIKE
;
A
#
# COMPACT_ATOMS: atom_id res chain seq x y z
N MET A 1 38.33 16.42 -46.96
CA MET A 1 38.18 15.23 -47.82
C MET A 1 38.89 14.09 -47.10
N LYS A 2 38.29 13.42 -46.10
CA LYS A 2 36.86 13.02 -45.98
C LYS A 2 36.41 12.24 -47.22
N HIS A 3 36.75 10.96 -47.27
CA HIS A 3 35.73 9.93 -47.49
C HIS A 3 35.31 9.45 -46.11
N LEU A 4 34.01 9.21 -45.90
CA LEU A 4 33.48 8.62 -44.69
C LEU A 4 33.12 7.16 -45.01
N LEU A 5 33.51 6.24 -44.14
CA LEU A 5 33.03 4.87 -44.14
C LEU A 5 32.28 4.72 -42.81
N LEU A 6 30.95 4.70 -42.85
CA LEU A 6 30.14 4.47 -41.67
C LEU A 6 29.89 2.96 -41.58
N THR A 7 30.26 2.36 -40.46
CA THR A 7 29.94 0.95 -40.15
C THR A 7 28.51 0.86 -39.68
N LEU A 8 27.76 -0.11 -40.23
CA LEU A 8 26.46 -0.50 -39.71
C LEU A 8 26.67 -1.29 -38.42
N THR A 9 26.31 -0.73 -37.28
CA THR A 9 25.98 -1.49 -36.07
C THR A 9 24.47 -1.66 -36.05
N LEU A 10 24.02 -2.91 -36.08
CA LEU A 10 22.73 -3.22 -35.47
C LEU A 10 22.94 -3.02 -33.96
N LEU A 11 22.11 -2.18 -33.35
CA LEU A 11 21.47 -2.64 -32.13
C LEU A 11 20.36 -3.58 -32.60
N THR A 12 20.35 -4.77 -32.04
CA THR A 12 19.10 -5.46 -31.75
C THR A 12 18.90 -5.21 -30.26
N SER A 13 17.85 -4.48 -29.89
CA SER A 13 17.28 -4.69 -28.57
C SER A 13 16.97 -6.18 -28.45
N PHE A 14 17.33 -6.76 -27.31
CA PHE A 14 16.53 -7.83 -26.78
C PHE A 14 15.47 -7.09 -25.97
N PHE A 15 14.26 -7.00 -26.51
CA PHE A 15 13.10 -7.07 -25.64
C PHE A 15 13.12 -8.52 -25.14
N ALA A 16 13.37 -8.69 -23.86
CA ALA A 16 12.56 -9.66 -23.14
C ALA A 16 11.19 -8.96 -23.00
N SER A 17 10.09 -9.67 -23.24
CA SER A 17 8.98 -9.41 -22.33
C SER A 17 9.47 -9.94 -20.98
N ALA A 18 9.07 -9.31 -19.89
CA ALA A 18 9.06 -10.02 -18.63
C ALA A 18 8.08 -11.25 -18.79
N GLN A 19 8.12 -12.27 -17.93
CA GLN A 19 7.01 -13.21 -17.63
C GLN A 19 7.43 -14.16 -16.48
N THR A 20 6.43 -14.72 -15.79
CA THR A 20 6.28 -14.44 -14.36
C THR A 20 5.35 -15.58 -13.78
N ASP A 21 5.18 -15.75 -12.46
CA ASP A 21 4.34 -16.71 -11.69
C ASP A 21 3.66 -16.16 -10.31
N PHE A 22 2.38 -15.60 -10.07
CA PHE A 22 1.40 -15.22 -8.91
C PHE A 22 0.40 -16.35 -8.19
N LEU A 23 -0.13 -16.43 -6.90
CA LEU A 23 -0.76 -17.63 -6.09
C LEU A 23 -2.11 -17.55 -5.27
N ASN A 24 -2.78 -18.66 -4.81
CA ASN A 24 -4.28 -18.78 -4.69
C ASN A 24 -5.02 -19.10 -3.32
N HIS A 25 -5.44 -18.15 -2.46
CA HIS A 25 -5.34 -18.26 -0.98
C HIS A 25 -6.44 -17.74 0.00
N LEU A 26 -7.15 -18.52 0.84
CA LEU A 26 -8.21 -19.50 0.54
C LEU A 26 -9.65 -19.54 1.37
N ILE A 27 -10.50 -18.61 2.17
CA ILE A 27 -11.41 -18.37 3.60
C ILE A 27 -12.74 -19.19 4.46
N ILE A 28 -14.01 -19.93 4.38
CA ILE A 28 -15.32 -20.61 3.66
C ILE A 28 -15.40 -22.00 2.86
N ASP A 29 -15.69 -23.09 3.57
CA ASP A 29 -16.26 -24.48 3.33
C ASP A 29 -17.68 -24.87 2.82
N ASN A 30 -18.29 -25.94 3.46
CA ASN A 30 -19.14 -27.05 2.91
C ASN A 30 -20.30 -27.67 3.84
N THR A 31 -21.22 -26.87 4.38
CA THR A 31 -22.44 -27.11 5.23
C THR A 31 -23.64 -26.08 5.11
N PHE A 32 -23.42 -24.75 5.06
CA PHE A 32 -24.30 -23.56 4.87
C PHE A 32 -24.89 -23.40 3.43
N SER A 33 -25.82 -24.29 3.03
CA SER A 33 -26.22 -24.46 1.60
C SER A 33 -27.72 -24.50 1.29
N VAL A 34 -28.32 -23.38 0.91
CA VAL A 34 -29.64 -23.37 0.26
C VAL A 34 -29.93 -22.17 -0.67
N PHE A 35 -29.00 -21.24 -0.81
CA PHE A 35 -29.24 -19.91 -1.35
C PHE A 35 -28.01 -19.37 -2.14
N TYR A 36 -27.95 -18.06 -2.41
CA TYR A 36 -27.04 -17.42 -3.36
C TYR A 36 -26.72 -16.00 -2.92
N ILE A 37 -25.60 -15.45 -3.40
CA ILE A 37 -24.96 -14.21 -2.93
C ILE A 37 -24.93 -13.13 -4.07
N SER A 38 -24.52 -11.86 -3.89
CA SER A 38 -23.47 -11.24 -4.75
C SER A 38 -22.42 -10.26 -4.16
N CYS A 39 -22.55 -9.25 -3.27
CA CYS A 39 -21.45 -8.24 -3.18
C CYS A 39 -21.42 -7.22 -2.00
N THR A 40 -20.33 -6.44 -1.81
CA THR A 40 -19.66 -6.05 -0.52
C THR A 40 -19.34 -4.57 -0.28
N VAL A 41 -18.53 -4.13 0.73
CA VAL A 41 -17.30 -3.26 0.54
C VAL A 41 -16.22 -3.07 1.67
N ALA A 42 -15.50 -1.92 1.72
CA ALA A 42 -14.19 -1.48 2.28
C ALA A 42 -14.26 -0.13 3.09
N ILE A 43 -13.20 0.28 3.84
CA ILE A 43 -12.87 1.35 4.85
C ILE A 43 -13.59 1.41 6.26
N ASP A 44 -12.85 1.06 7.36
CA ASP A 44 -12.78 1.38 8.84
C ASP A 44 -13.73 0.90 10.06
N VAL A 45 -14.74 -0.03 9.99
CA VAL A 45 -15.90 -0.40 10.92
C VAL A 45 -15.97 -0.07 12.41
N ASP A 46 -14.92 0.23 13.14
CA ASP A 46 -15.04 0.61 14.53
C ASP A 46 -14.04 1.72 14.97
N ASP A 47 -13.56 2.55 14.01
CA ASP A 47 -12.60 3.69 14.14
C ASP A 47 -11.12 3.29 14.23
N ASP A 48 -10.83 2.01 14.11
CA ASP A 48 -9.69 1.48 14.82
C ASP A 48 -8.35 1.57 14.05
N GLY A 49 -8.43 1.79 12.73
CA GLY A 49 -7.36 2.08 11.78
C GLY A 49 -7.41 1.32 10.44
N ASP A 50 -8.27 0.30 10.34
CA ASP A 50 -8.00 -0.87 9.51
C ASP A 50 -9.19 -1.42 8.63
N LEU A 51 -9.10 -2.63 8.01
CA LEU A 51 -9.75 -2.94 6.69
C LEU A 51 -10.12 -4.49 6.35
N ASP A 52 -11.22 -5.36 6.42
CA ASP A 52 -12.73 -5.72 6.42
C ASP A 52 -13.57 -5.86 5.13
N LEU A 53 -14.26 -6.97 4.87
CA LEU A 53 -15.20 -6.98 3.72
C LEU A 53 -16.60 -6.45 4.16
N VAL A 54 -17.71 -6.75 3.45
CA VAL A 54 -19.14 -6.57 3.86
C VAL A 54 -20.13 -7.64 3.27
N SER A 55 -20.85 -7.45 2.17
CA SER A 55 -21.37 -8.50 1.23
C SER A 55 -22.81 -9.04 1.30
N GLY A 56 -23.71 -8.72 0.34
CA GLY A 56 -25.16 -9.05 0.31
C GLY A 56 -25.63 -10.10 -0.72
N ALA A 57 -26.74 -10.85 -0.48
CA ALA A 57 -27.15 -12.14 -1.15
C ALA A 57 -28.35 -12.33 -2.14
N SER A 58 -28.21 -13.04 -3.26
CA SER A 58 -29.29 -13.37 -4.25
C SER A 58 -30.39 -14.35 -3.90
N SER A 59 -30.40 -15.00 -2.73
CA SER A 59 -31.64 -15.59 -2.22
C SER A 59 -31.80 -15.62 -0.69
N GLY A 60 -33.04 -15.42 -0.21
CA GLY A 60 -33.48 -15.65 1.18
C GLY A 60 -34.42 -14.62 1.89
N ASP A 61 -33.94 -13.45 2.40
CA ASP A 61 -34.26 -12.47 3.54
C ASP A 61 -33.23 -12.20 4.79
N ARG A 62 -31.95 -11.68 4.75
CA ARG A 62 -30.94 -11.20 5.84
C ARG A 62 -29.53 -10.68 5.43
N ILE A 63 -29.09 -9.55 6.02
CA ILE A 63 -27.67 -9.15 6.08
C ILE A 63 -27.11 -9.03 7.53
N ALA A 64 -25.79 -9.28 7.74
CA ALA A 64 -25.04 -9.59 8.98
C ALA A 64 -23.50 -9.48 8.87
N TRP A 65 -22.80 -8.73 9.72
CA TRP A 65 -21.36 -8.37 9.56
C TRP A 65 -20.37 -9.50 9.78
N GLN A 66 -19.06 -9.21 9.69
CA GLN A 66 -17.88 -9.99 10.10
C GLN A 66 -16.78 -9.00 10.56
N GLU A 67 -15.71 -9.47 11.19
CA GLU A 67 -14.86 -8.64 12.08
C GLU A 67 -13.38 -8.97 11.84
N ASN A 68 -12.41 -8.24 12.38
CA ASN A 68 -11.08 -8.66 12.82
C ASN A 68 -10.72 -7.93 14.11
N ILE A 69 -9.85 -8.57 14.87
CA ILE A 69 -9.26 -8.08 16.10
C ILE A 69 -7.72 -8.28 16.06
N ASP A 70 -7.06 -8.19 14.86
CA ASP A 70 -5.61 -8.52 14.68
C ASP A 70 -4.80 -8.11 13.40
N GLY A 71 -5.30 -7.39 12.40
CA GLY A 71 -4.66 -7.20 11.10
C GLY A 71 -4.66 -8.46 10.25
N LEU A 72 -3.97 -9.53 10.68
CA LEU A 72 -3.32 -10.45 9.74
C LEU A 72 -4.21 -11.61 9.20
N GLY A 73 -5.44 -11.33 8.79
CA GLY A 73 -6.18 -12.28 7.96
C GLY A 73 -6.87 -13.44 8.69
N THR A 74 -7.25 -13.30 9.97
CA THR A 74 -7.90 -14.35 10.79
C THR A 74 -9.37 -14.11 10.97
N PHE A 75 -10.26 -15.11 10.93
CA PHE A 75 -11.69 -14.79 10.79
C PHE A 75 -12.76 -15.62 11.65
N GLY A 76 -13.46 -15.02 12.67
CA GLY A 76 -14.24 -15.48 13.90
C GLY A 76 -15.78 -15.42 14.24
N ASP A 77 -16.18 -15.30 15.56
CA ASP A 77 -17.32 -16.02 16.30
C ASP A 77 -18.68 -15.35 16.75
N ILE A 78 -19.07 -14.15 16.27
CA ILE A 78 -20.44 -13.81 15.78
C ILE A 78 -21.51 -13.00 16.62
N LYS A 79 -22.06 -11.91 16.03
CA LYS A 79 -22.98 -10.87 16.63
C LYS A 79 -24.42 -10.71 15.89
N ILE A 80 -25.15 -9.56 15.59
CA ILE A 80 -26.70 -9.50 15.32
C ILE A 80 -27.50 -8.46 14.28
N ILE A 81 -27.58 -8.38 12.88
CA ILE A 81 -28.36 -7.28 12.05
C ILE A 81 -29.81 -7.30 11.45
N THR A 82 -30.09 -7.55 10.15
CA THR A 82 -31.45 -7.43 9.57
C THR A 82 -31.80 -8.70 8.87
N GLU A 83 -33.07 -9.08 8.92
CA GLU A 83 -33.60 -10.18 8.12
C GLU A 83 -34.93 -9.86 7.45
N ASN A 84 -35.64 -8.81 7.84
CA ASN A 84 -36.92 -8.54 7.23
C ASN A 84 -36.69 -7.85 5.86
N ALA A 85 -36.02 -8.50 4.87
CA ALA A 85 -35.50 -7.86 3.63
C ALA A 85 -35.32 -8.74 2.32
N LYS A 86 -34.97 -8.24 1.07
CA LYS A 86 -34.84 -9.02 -0.23
C LYS A 86 -34.47 -8.32 -1.60
N ALA A 87 -33.18 -8.13 -1.99
CA ALA A 87 -32.44 -8.99 -2.97
C ALA A 87 -31.11 -8.60 -3.76
N VAL A 88 -30.60 -7.37 -4.15
CA VAL A 88 -29.15 -6.86 -4.30
C VAL A 88 -28.39 -6.62 -5.68
N VAL A 89 -27.03 -6.32 -5.76
CA VAL A 89 -25.92 -6.81 -6.73
C VAL A 89 -24.35 -6.48 -6.57
N SER A 90 -23.70 -5.27 -6.42
CA SER A 90 -22.20 -4.89 -6.52
C SER A 90 -21.70 -3.40 -6.24
N LEU A 91 -20.56 -3.06 -5.54
CA LEU A 91 -20.36 -1.78 -4.79
C LEU A 91 -18.90 -1.15 -4.41
N ILE A 92 -18.72 0.15 -3.88
CA ILE A 92 -17.51 1.10 -3.54
C ILE A 92 -17.05 1.24 -2.04
N ALA A 93 -16.02 2.06 -1.68
CA ALA A 93 -15.79 2.81 -0.39
C ALA A 93 -16.20 4.36 -0.40
N ALA A 94 -16.79 5.00 0.66
CA ALA A 94 -16.74 6.47 1.12
C ALA A 94 -17.95 7.15 1.99
N ASP A 95 -17.80 8.41 2.51
CA ASP A 95 -18.00 9.08 3.87
C ASP A 95 -19.25 10.00 4.30
N VAL A 96 -20.44 9.52 4.77
CA VAL A 96 -21.85 10.11 4.68
C VAL A 96 -22.58 11.03 5.73
N ASP A 97 -21.97 11.54 6.80
CA ASP A 97 -22.66 12.29 7.88
C ASP A 97 -21.69 13.13 8.74
N ASN A 98 -20.39 13.12 8.41
CA ASN A 98 -19.36 14.10 8.80
C ASN A 98 -19.10 14.33 10.28
N ASP A 99 -19.85 13.73 11.21
CA ASP A 99 -19.37 13.64 12.58
C ASP A 99 -18.16 12.67 12.72
N GLY A 100 -17.80 11.93 11.63
CA GLY A 100 -16.57 11.17 11.40
C GLY A 100 -16.59 9.66 11.69
N ASP A 101 -17.66 8.92 11.36
CA ASP A 101 -17.85 7.46 11.51
C ASP A 101 -17.29 6.74 10.30
N LEU A 102 -18.19 6.28 9.43
CA LEU A 102 -18.24 5.06 8.59
C LEU A 102 -19.84 4.53 8.46
N ASP A 103 -20.40 3.49 7.70
CA ASP A 103 -21.88 3.06 7.29
C ASP A 103 -22.28 2.87 5.77
N LEU A 104 -23.50 2.41 5.33
CA LEU A 104 -23.86 2.05 3.93
C LEU A 104 -25.34 1.95 3.43
N ILE A 105 -25.58 1.25 2.29
CA ILE A 105 -26.74 1.36 1.36
C ILE A 105 -26.97 0.05 0.50
N SER A 106 -28.17 -0.37 -0.03
CA SER A 106 -28.38 -1.71 -0.75
C SER A 106 -29.59 -2.14 -1.70
N ALA A 107 -29.81 -1.61 -2.92
CA ALA A 107 -30.98 -1.70 -3.84
C ALA A 107 -31.57 -3.01 -4.50
N SER A 108 -31.44 -4.19 -3.90
CA SER A 108 -32.59 -5.09 -3.59
C SER A 108 -33.54 -5.74 -4.64
N LYS A 109 -33.00 -6.49 -5.61
CA LYS A 109 -33.66 -7.25 -6.70
C LYS A 109 -35.13 -7.76 -6.71
N ASN A 110 -35.88 -7.99 -5.63
CA ASN A 110 -37.14 -8.77 -5.76
C ASN A 110 -38.47 -8.13 -5.33
N ASN A 111 -38.56 -6.97 -4.67
CA ASN A 111 -39.82 -6.61 -3.96
C ASN A 111 -40.39 -5.14 -4.03
N GLN A 112 -39.64 -4.01 -4.16
CA GLN A 112 -39.91 -2.52 -4.29
C GLN A 112 -39.39 -1.35 -3.29
N THR A 113 -38.10 -1.00 -3.04
CA THR A 113 -37.52 0.14 -2.23
C THR A 113 -35.97 0.34 -2.22
N LEU A 114 -35.47 1.43 -1.59
CA LEU A 114 -34.33 1.43 -0.61
C LEU A 114 -34.77 2.02 0.76
N ALA A 115 -33.83 2.12 1.67
CA ALA A 115 -33.60 2.89 2.91
C ALA A 115 -32.06 2.87 3.06
N TRP A 116 -31.45 3.93 3.58
CA TRP A 116 -30.09 3.89 4.12
C TRP A 116 -30.19 3.79 5.69
N TYR A 117 -29.12 3.93 6.49
CA TYR A 117 -28.69 3.40 7.81
C TYR A 117 -28.10 4.56 8.73
N GLU A 118 -27.59 4.44 9.98
CA GLU A 118 -27.11 5.65 10.78
C GLU A 118 -26.20 5.30 11.98
N ASN A 119 -24.90 5.62 11.99
CA ASN A 119 -23.85 5.06 12.89
C ASN A 119 -23.59 5.84 14.24
N ARG A 120 -23.54 5.26 15.47
CA ARG A 120 -24.21 5.93 16.66
C ARG A 120 -23.66 6.18 18.11
N ASP A 121 -23.15 5.20 18.89
CA ASP A 121 -22.83 5.36 20.36
C ASP A 121 -21.78 4.32 20.83
N GLY A 122 -20.83 3.98 19.93
CA GLY A 122 -19.49 3.41 20.24
C GLY A 122 -19.24 1.89 20.16
N THR A 123 -18.91 1.37 18.95
CA THR A 123 -18.27 0.08 18.52
C THR A 123 -19.11 -1.18 18.14
N ALA A 124 -20.15 -1.02 17.33
CA ALA A 124 -21.13 -1.91 16.70
C ALA A 124 -22.45 -2.24 17.44
N GLY A 125 -23.59 -2.00 16.77
CA GLY A 125 -24.90 -1.74 17.42
C GLY A 125 -26.21 -1.80 16.62
N PHE A 126 -26.12 -1.55 15.32
CA PHE A 126 -26.93 -1.61 14.09
C PHE A 126 -28.43 -1.33 14.05
N GLY A 127 -28.77 -0.06 14.18
CA GLY A 127 -30.09 0.56 14.20
C GLY A 127 -30.90 0.60 12.89
N SER A 128 -31.81 -0.31 12.70
CA SER A 128 -33.18 0.18 12.55
C SER A 128 -33.76 0.86 11.27
N GLN A 129 -33.97 0.12 10.18
CA GLN A 129 -35.03 0.19 9.11
C GLN A 129 -35.70 1.45 8.38
N ARG A 130 -35.37 2.75 8.50
CA ARG A 130 -35.99 3.97 7.87
C ARG A 130 -36.79 3.86 6.52
N ILE A 131 -36.25 4.14 5.30
CA ILE A 131 -36.85 3.98 3.90
C ILE A 131 -36.90 5.18 2.95
N ILE A 132 -36.22 4.98 1.82
CA ILE A 132 -36.13 5.82 0.63
C ILE A 132 -37.37 5.65 -0.25
N SER A 133 -37.27 5.71 -1.58
CA SER A 133 -38.43 5.55 -2.44
C SER A 133 -38.71 4.07 -2.70
N SER A 134 -39.93 3.78 -3.14
CA SER A 134 -40.45 2.40 -3.27
C SER A 134 -40.95 2.04 -4.66
N ASP A 135 -41.28 2.97 -5.55
CA ASP A 135 -41.82 2.56 -6.86
C ASP A 135 -40.70 2.05 -7.79
N LEU A 136 -40.57 0.70 -7.99
CA LEU A 136 -39.47 -0.09 -8.67
C LEU A 136 -39.81 -1.33 -9.56
N SER A 137 -38.78 -1.83 -10.30
CA SER A 137 -38.49 -3.13 -11.00
C SER A 137 -37.12 -3.13 -11.79
N TYR A 138 -36.56 -4.23 -12.31
CA TYR A 138 -35.52 -4.26 -13.40
C TYR A 138 -34.20 -3.42 -13.38
N LEU A 139 -33.70 -3.15 -12.20
CA LEU A 139 -32.79 -2.06 -11.93
C LEU A 139 -31.39 -2.46 -11.46
N ARG A 140 -30.35 -1.62 -11.54
CA ARG A 140 -29.00 -2.13 -11.25
C ARG A 140 -27.91 -1.23 -10.54
N THR A 141 -27.67 0.10 -10.68
CA THR A 141 -26.61 0.87 -9.91
C THR A 141 -26.65 2.43 -9.77
N ALA A 142 -25.52 3.07 -9.41
CA ALA A 142 -25.38 3.80 -8.16
C ALA A 142 -23.93 4.10 -7.73
N ALA A 143 -23.53 5.32 -7.34
CA ALA A 143 -22.56 5.63 -6.27
C ALA A 143 -22.59 7.09 -5.89
N ALA A 144 -21.62 7.47 -5.05
CA ALA A 144 -21.48 8.81 -4.59
C ALA A 144 -20.05 9.38 -4.85
N SER A 145 -19.99 10.68 -5.16
CA SER A 145 -18.98 11.73 -4.88
C SER A 145 -19.35 13.13 -5.39
N ASP A 146 -18.76 14.21 -4.87
CA ASP A 146 -18.77 15.64 -5.28
C ASP A 146 -19.97 16.42 -5.91
N ILE A 147 -21.11 15.88 -6.38
CA ILE A 147 -22.08 16.61 -7.26
C ILE A 147 -22.45 18.00 -6.76
N ASP A 148 -23.41 18.11 -5.83
CA ASP A 148 -24.30 19.26 -5.84
C ASP A 148 -23.70 20.52 -5.16
N GLY A 149 -22.54 20.33 -4.50
CA GLY A 149 -21.56 21.35 -4.08
C GLY A 149 -21.97 22.29 -2.93
N ASP A 150 -22.98 21.94 -2.13
CA ASP A 150 -23.73 22.84 -1.23
C ASP A 150 -23.06 23.08 0.16
N GLY A 151 -22.77 21.99 0.84
CA GLY A 151 -22.51 21.83 2.27
C GLY A 151 -23.58 20.95 2.94
N ASP A 152 -23.76 19.74 2.38
CA ASP A 152 -24.79 18.68 2.55
C ASP A 152 -24.41 17.55 1.45
N LEU A 153 -24.67 16.21 1.39
CA LEU A 153 -24.32 15.26 0.22
C LEU A 153 -25.39 14.21 -0.36
N ASP A 154 -25.11 13.47 -1.49
CA ASP A 154 -26.07 12.91 -2.55
C ASP A 154 -26.02 11.53 -3.35
N ILE A 155 -27.03 11.12 -4.20
CA ILE A 155 -27.21 9.72 -4.72
C ILE A 155 -27.79 9.32 -6.13
N LEU A 156 -26.93 9.12 -7.12
CA LEU A 156 -27.32 8.72 -8.48
C LEU A 156 -27.96 7.35 -8.62
N ILE A 157 -28.88 7.12 -9.54
CA ILE A 157 -29.46 5.78 -9.63
C ILE A 157 -29.69 5.31 -11.05
N SER A 158 -29.98 4.02 -11.24
CA SER A 158 -30.07 3.47 -12.60
C SER A 158 -30.80 2.14 -12.68
N ALA A 159 -31.94 2.10 -13.39
CA ALA A 159 -33.01 1.28 -12.82
C ALA A 159 -34.14 0.59 -13.65
N GLU A 160 -33.95 0.22 -14.93
CA GLU A 160 -35.03 -0.22 -15.86
C GLU A 160 -35.72 0.87 -16.64
N TYR A 161 -35.03 1.43 -17.63
CA TYR A 161 -35.60 2.37 -18.56
C TYR A 161 -35.52 3.80 -17.92
N ASN A 162 -34.35 4.24 -17.34
CA ASN A 162 -33.70 5.57 -16.98
C ASN A 162 -32.34 5.38 -16.21
N ILE A 163 -31.54 6.47 -16.10
CA ILE A 163 -30.54 6.83 -15.03
C ILE A 163 -30.75 8.33 -14.60
N LYS A 164 -30.56 8.77 -13.32
CA LYS A 164 -30.69 10.17 -12.73
C LYS A 164 -30.44 10.34 -11.19
N TRP A 165 -31.17 11.22 -10.45
CA TRP A 165 -30.96 11.54 -8.99
C TRP A 165 -32.09 12.41 -8.24
N PHE A 166 -31.83 13.49 -7.42
CA PHE A 166 -32.52 14.28 -6.31
C PHE A 166 -32.06 15.72 -5.87
N GLU A 167 -31.81 15.95 -4.55
CA GLU A 167 -31.21 17.15 -3.84
C GLU A 167 -30.97 16.89 -2.31
N ASN A 168 -29.93 17.49 -1.68
CA ASN A 168 -29.70 17.61 -0.22
C ASN A 168 -30.01 19.04 0.24
N LEU A 169 -30.34 19.24 1.52
CA LEU A 169 -31.19 20.31 1.98
C LEU A 169 -30.97 20.81 3.43
N ASP A 170 -30.22 20.15 4.34
CA ASP A 170 -30.60 20.20 5.77
C ASP A 170 -29.54 20.14 6.90
N GLY A 171 -28.37 19.51 6.79
CA GLY A 171 -27.56 19.09 7.94
C GLY A 171 -28.32 18.24 9.00
N ALA A 172 -29.44 17.59 8.63
CA ALA A 172 -30.30 16.68 9.41
C ALA A 172 -31.18 15.65 8.61
N GLY A 173 -30.87 15.37 7.33
CA GLY A 173 -31.32 14.33 6.38
C GLY A 173 -32.80 14.29 5.94
N SER A 174 -33.04 14.54 4.65
CA SER A 174 -34.18 15.39 4.29
C SER A 174 -34.68 15.49 2.83
N PHE A 175 -34.15 14.70 1.89
CA PHE A 175 -34.21 14.74 0.41
C PHE A 175 -35.32 15.47 -0.38
N GLY A 176 -34.88 16.04 -1.51
CA GLY A 176 -35.61 17.06 -2.26
C GLY A 176 -36.54 16.63 -3.38
N ASN A 177 -36.50 17.33 -4.53
CA ASN A 177 -37.44 17.18 -5.66
C ASN A 177 -36.78 17.45 -7.04
N LEU A 178 -37.53 17.45 -8.17
CA LEU A 178 -37.02 16.71 -9.35
C LEU A 178 -37.14 17.35 -10.77
N ARG A 179 -36.11 17.06 -11.60
CA ARG A 179 -35.68 17.68 -12.88
C ARG A 179 -35.76 16.70 -14.10
N THR A 180 -34.92 16.73 -15.18
CA THR A 180 -35.09 15.84 -16.39
C THR A 180 -33.86 15.55 -17.33
N ILE A 181 -32.95 14.61 -16.97
CA ILE A 181 -31.92 13.90 -17.81
C ILE A 181 -32.44 13.27 -19.17
N ASP A 182 -31.66 12.45 -19.90
CA ASP A 182 -31.98 11.57 -21.04
C ASP A 182 -33.14 10.58 -20.83
N THR A 183 -33.31 9.62 -21.76
CA THR A 183 -34.62 9.30 -22.30
C THR A 183 -34.73 7.98 -23.06
N ASP A 184 -33.66 7.20 -23.34
CA ASP A 184 -33.80 5.73 -23.51
C ASP A 184 -32.75 4.96 -22.63
N ALA A 185 -32.98 3.75 -22.04
CA ALA A 185 -32.05 3.14 -21.02
C ALA A 185 -32.12 1.66 -20.50
N TRP A 186 -31.73 0.60 -21.25
CA TRP A 186 -31.14 -0.67 -20.72
C TRP A 186 -29.78 -0.58 -19.94
N GLY A 187 -29.04 -1.67 -19.70
CA GLY A 187 -27.67 -1.66 -19.14
C GLY A 187 -27.11 -0.82 -17.93
N SER A 188 -27.65 -0.57 -16.70
CA SER A 188 -26.96 0.00 -15.48
C SER A 188 -26.63 -0.69 -14.01
N MET A 189 -25.52 -1.46 -13.59
CA MET A 189 -24.98 -2.16 -12.35
C MET A 189 -23.68 -1.80 -11.39
N ALA A 190 -22.49 -1.11 -11.48
CA ALA A 190 -21.61 -0.59 -10.32
C ALA A 190 -20.44 0.41 -10.71
N ILE A 191 -19.61 1.02 -9.76
CA ILE A 191 -18.93 2.43 -9.73
C ILE A 191 -17.66 2.81 -8.81
N ALA A 192 -16.95 3.98 -8.91
CA ALA A 192 -16.02 4.75 -7.97
C ALA A 192 -16.17 6.32 -7.91
N THR A 193 -15.10 7.18 -8.10
CA THR A 193 -15.02 8.71 -8.23
C THR A 193 -13.65 9.54 -8.31
N ALA A 194 -13.30 10.40 -9.34
CA ALA A 194 -12.22 11.48 -9.37
C ALA A 194 -12.18 12.45 -10.63
N ASP A 195 -11.14 13.34 -10.79
CA ASP A 195 -11.05 14.75 -11.35
C ASP A 195 -10.52 14.94 -12.82
N LEU A 196 -11.10 15.87 -13.64
CA LEU A 196 -10.79 16.01 -15.09
C LEU A 196 -11.02 17.27 -16.00
N ASP A 197 -10.82 18.52 -15.55
CA ASP A 197 -10.81 19.79 -16.36
C ASP A 197 -10.70 21.08 -15.50
N GLY A 198 -10.60 20.98 -14.17
CA GLY A 198 -9.92 21.98 -13.33
C GLY A 198 -10.60 23.37 -13.12
N ASP A 199 -11.92 23.50 -13.29
CA ASP A 199 -12.71 24.75 -13.52
C ASP A 199 -13.66 25.36 -12.39
N GLY A 200 -14.82 24.76 -12.10
CA GLY A 200 -16.10 25.16 -11.43
C GLY A 200 -16.39 24.80 -9.93
N ASP A 201 -17.40 23.97 -9.50
CA ASP A 201 -18.45 23.11 -10.15
C ASP A 201 -17.94 21.69 -10.68
N MET A 202 -18.53 20.45 -10.88
CA MET A 202 -18.14 19.29 -11.84
C MET A 202 -19.27 18.32 -12.48
N ASP A 203 -18.95 17.15 -13.13
CA ASP A 203 -19.77 16.18 -13.98
C ASP A 203 -19.51 14.61 -13.74
N VAL A 204 -20.02 13.51 -14.42
CA VAL A 204 -19.80 12.01 -14.05
C VAL A 204 -19.64 10.86 -15.12
N ILE A 205 -19.39 9.57 -14.69
CA ILE A 205 -19.20 8.26 -15.42
C ILE A 205 -20.43 7.24 -15.57
N SER A 206 -20.51 6.31 -16.58
CA SER A 206 -21.73 5.87 -17.40
C SER A 206 -21.64 5.20 -18.85
N ASN A 207 -22.66 4.46 -19.38
CA ASN A 207 -22.64 3.51 -20.54
C ASN A 207 -23.88 3.03 -21.43
N THR A 208 -24.16 3.37 -22.71
CA THR A 208 -25.59 3.47 -23.23
C THR A 208 -26.31 2.52 -24.19
N SER A 209 -26.73 2.82 -25.45
CA SER A 209 -27.61 1.96 -26.34
C SER A 209 -29.04 2.45 -26.75
N SER A 210 -30.15 1.69 -26.55
CA SER A 210 -31.61 1.95 -26.90
C SER A 210 -32.48 0.99 -27.78
N THR A 211 -32.76 1.16 -29.12
CA THR A 211 -34.04 0.62 -29.71
C THR A 211 -34.20 -0.51 -30.79
N ILE A 212 -33.32 -1.04 -31.66
CA ILE A 212 -32.01 -0.63 -32.18
C ILE A 212 -31.03 -1.82 -32.42
N ASP A 213 -29.73 -1.55 -32.29
CA ASP A 213 -28.55 -2.40 -32.55
C ASP A 213 -28.01 -3.36 -31.44
N ASN A 214 -28.53 -3.37 -30.19
CA ASN A 214 -28.02 -4.23 -29.09
C ASN A 214 -26.71 -3.74 -28.47
N TYR A 215 -25.69 -4.59 -28.31
CA TYR A 215 -24.27 -4.23 -28.09
C TYR A 215 -23.99 -3.55 -26.71
N ILE A 216 -22.73 -3.46 -26.17
CA ILE A 216 -22.30 -2.67 -24.95
C ILE A 216 -21.27 -1.49 -25.24
N HIS A 217 -21.35 -0.26 -24.61
CA HIS A 217 -20.94 1.18 -24.93
C HIS A 217 -20.87 2.05 -23.67
N ILE A 218 -19.96 3.03 -23.56
CA ILE A 218 -19.44 3.73 -22.35
C ILE A 218 -19.14 5.20 -22.76
N ASN A 219 -19.56 6.28 -22.04
CA ASN A 219 -19.27 7.72 -22.35
C ASN A 219 -19.64 8.92 -21.48
N TRP A 220 -18.80 9.97 -21.60
CA TRP A 220 -18.63 11.29 -20.94
C TRP A 220 -19.46 12.52 -21.33
N TYR A 221 -19.39 13.60 -20.51
CA TYR A 221 -20.53 14.45 -20.20
C TYR A 221 -20.56 16.03 -19.99
N GLU A 222 -19.55 16.88 -19.76
CA GLU A 222 -19.61 18.36 -19.47
C GLU A 222 -20.32 18.66 -18.12
N ASN A 223 -19.72 19.48 -17.25
CA ASN A 223 -20.38 20.40 -16.32
C ASN A 223 -20.47 21.81 -16.95
N LEU A 224 -21.49 22.57 -16.56
CA LEU A 224 -21.76 23.94 -16.92
C LEU A 224 -21.59 25.01 -15.83
N ASP A 225 -22.09 24.86 -14.56
CA ASP A 225 -22.06 25.97 -13.55
C ASP A 225 -22.55 25.75 -12.06
N GLY A 226 -22.63 24.56 -11.46
CA GLY A 226 -22.81 24.41 -9.97
C GLY A 226 -24.21 24.32 -9.31
N GLN A 227 -25.34 24.31 -10.03
CA GLN A 227 -26.73 23.89 -9.61
C GLN A 227 -27.44 23.08 -10.72
N GLY A 228 -27.22 21.75 -10.80
CA GLY A 228 -27.10 21.06 -12.10
C GLY A 228 -28.03 21.27 -13.29
N THR A 229 -27.43 21.46 -14.50
CA THR A 229 -28.10 21.50 -15.81
C THR A 229 -27.29 21.12 -17.07
N PHE A 230 -27.34 19.82 -17.31
CA PHE A 230 -26.99 19.02 -18.48
C PHE A 230 -27.23 19.52 -19.94
N GLY A 231 -26.32 19.08 -20.82
CA GLY A 231 -26.09 19.46 -22.20
C GLY A 231 -26.20 18.36 -23.29
N THR A 232 -25.15 18.18 -24.10
CA THR A 232 -25.09 17.84 -25.56
C THR A 232 -24.61 16.40 -26.00
N PRO A 233 -24.68 15.40 -25.10
CA PRO A 233 -24.09 14.01 -25.03
C PRO A 233 -22.72 13.65 -25.64
N THR A 234 -21.74 12.94 -24.99
CA THR A 234 -20.34 12.74 -25.56
C THR A 234 -19.54 11.38 -25.49
N LEU A 235 -19.31 10.64 -26.62
CA LEU A 235 -19.00 9.17 -26.72
C LEU A 235 -17.61 8.73 -26.30
N LEU A 236 -17.53 7.53 -25.69
CA LEU A 236 -16.30 6.96 -25.28
C LEU A 236 -16.01 5.43 -25.65
N TYR A 237 -16.94 4.61 -26.26
CA TYR A 237 -16.64 3.61 -27.37
C TYR A 237 -17.78 2.76 -27.97
N ASP A 238 -17.63 2.34 -29.23
CA ASP A 238 -18.62 1.60 -30.03
C ASP A 238 -18.10 0.50 -31.01
N PHE A 239 -18.63 -0.71 -30.90
CA PHE A 239 -18.05 -1.91 -31.51
C PHE A 239 -19.02 -2.67 -32.36
N ALA A 240 -18.41 -3.54 -33.12
CA ALA A 240 -19.07 -4.25 -34.17
C ALA A 240 -19.65 -5.62 -33.78
N SER A 241 -19.32 -6.28 -32.65
CA SER A 241 -19.57 -7.74 -32.58
C SER A 241 -19.98 -8.50 -31.31
N GLU A 242 -19.94 -8.03 -30.06
CA GLU A 242 -20.66 -8.77 -29.00
C GLU A 242 -22.23 -8.64 -29.12
N PRO A 243 -23.07 -9.64 -28.72
CA PRO A 243 -24.56 -9.48 -28.78
C PRO A 243 -25.48 -9.96 -27.59
N ASN A 244 -25.80 -9.03 -26.69
CA ASN A 244 -26.76 -8.92 -25.58
C ASN A 244 -26.80 -9.91 -24.40
N TYR A 245 -25.80 -10.75 -24.14
CA TYR A 245 -25.87 -11.67 -22.99
C TYR A 245 -24.74 -11.61 -21.97
N SER A 246 -25.10 -11.02 -20.83
CA SER A 246 -24.26 -10.78 -19.68
C SER A 246 -23.16 -9.77 -19.96
N VAL A 247 -23.09 -8.77 -19.08
CA VAL A 247 -22.08 -7.70 -18.96
C VAL A 247 -22.25 -7.08 -17.56
N TYR A 248 -21.17 -6.68 -16.92
CA TYR A 248 -21.09 -6.21 -15.55
C TYR A 248 -19.88 -5.23 -15.28
N SER A 249 -19.61 -4.78 -14.02
CA SER A 249 -18.58 -3.87 -13.39
C SER A 249 -18.95 -3.12 -12.09
N LYS A 250 -18.13 -3.17 -11.03
CA LYS A 250 -17.60 -1.92 -10.38
C LYS A 250 -16.23 -1.59 -11.06
N ILE A 251 -15.56 -0.47 -10.69
CA ILE A 251 -14.79 0.59 -11.38
C ILE A 251 -13.88 1.43 -10.39
N TYR A 252 -12.82 2.21 -10.79
CA TYR A 252 -11.95 3.19 -9.97
C TYR A 252 -11.35 4.34 -10.74
N THR A 253 -11.06 5.41 -10.03
CA THR A 253 -10.79 6.77 -10.44
C THR A 253 -9.73 7.33 -9.49
N SER A 254 -8.65 7.87 -10.01
CA SER A 254 -7.46 8.17 -9.19
C SER A 254 -6.37 8.60 -10.14
N ASP A 255 -5.62 9.66 -9.84
CA ASP A 255 -4.31 9.93 -10.45
C ASP A 255 -3.41 8.73 -10.22
N LEU A 256 -2.69 8.26 -11.24
CA LEU A 256 -2.03 6.96 -11.26
C LEU A 256 -0.69 6.96 -12.02
N ASP A 257 -0.54 7.83 -13.02
CA ASP A 257 0.71 8.15 -13.72
C ASP A 257 1.47 9.35 -13.10
N ASP A 258 1.08 9.79 -11.89
CA ASP A 258 1.63 10.92 -11.09
C ASP A 258 1.73 12.25 -11.88
N ASP A 259 0.89 12.46 -12.90
CA ASP A 259 0.74 13.77 -13.55
C ASP A 259 0.07 14.78 -12.59
N GLY A 260 -1.00 14.33 -11.92
CA GLY A 260 -1.68 15.06 -10.84
C GLY A 260 -3.15 15.43 -11.06
N ASP A 261 -3.65 15.28 -12.28
CA ASP A 261 -5.08 15.26 -12.68
C ASP A 261 -5.38 13.75 -13.14
N SER A 262 -6.55 13.20 -13.60
CA SER A 262 -6.69 11.68 -13.75
C SER A 262 -7.82 11.00 -14.60
N ASP A 263 -7.59 9.91 -15.42
CA ASP A 263 -8.09 8.46 -15.53
C ASP A 263 -9.50 7.82 -16.07
N ILE A 264 -9.75 7.20 -17.30
CA ILE A 264 -10.85 6.13 -17.55
C ILE A 264 -10.68 4.72 -18.28
N LEU A 265 -10.47 3.66 -17.48
CA LEU A 265 -10.41 2.22 -17.76
C LEU A 265 -11.59 1.31 -17.50
N PHE A 266 -11.69 0.30 -18.35
CA PHE A 266 -12.60 -0.82 -18.19
C PHE A 266 -11.95 -2.09 -17.82
N PHE A 267 -12.79 -3.09 -17.71
CA PHE A 267 -12.40 -4.42 -18.05
C PHE A 267 -13.62 -5.17 -18.63
N THR A 268 -13.77 -5.60 -19.90
CA THR A 268 -14.89 -6.52 -20.29
C THR A 268 -14.87 -7.84 -19.52
N ASN A 269 -15.45 -8.86 -20.14
CA ASN A 269 -15.10 -10.25 -20.20
C ASN A 269 -13.68 -10.66 -20.60
N HIS A 270 -13.11 -10.05 -21.65
CA HIS A 270 -11.83 -10.46 -22.22
C HIS A 270 -10.95 -9.38 -22.78
N GLU A 271 -11.33 -8.11 -22.90
CA GLU A 271 -10.31 -7.09 -23.02
C GLU A 271 -10.45 -5.87 -22.14
N ILE A 272 -9.29 -5.27 -22.05
CA ILE A 272 -8.75 -4.48 -20.99
C ILE A 272 -7.66 -3.63 -21.63
N TRP A 273 -7.68 -2.30 -21.52
CA TRP A 273 -6.95 -1.33 -22.35
C TRP A 273 -7.20 0.15 -21.79
N TRP A 274 -6.57 0.74 -20.73
CA TRP A 274 -6.92 1.93 -19.84
C TRP A 274 -7.90 3.07 -20.28
N VAL A 275 -7.66 4.41 -20.34
CA VAL A 275 -8.06 5.57 -21.26
C VAL A 275 -7.70 7.00 -20.74
N GLU A 276 -6.81 7.78 -21.45
CA GLU A 276 -5.92 8.92 -21.02
C GLU A 276 -6.34 10.32 -21.39
N ASN A 277 -5.91 11.29 -20.55
CA ASN A 277 -5.91 12.71 -20.86
C ASN A 277 -4.66 13.36 -21.41
N THR A 278 -4.86 14.42 -22.21
CA THR A 278 -3.79 15.20 -22.80
C THR A 278 -3.68 16.70 -22.43
N ASP A 279 -4.40 17.30 -21.44
CA ASP A 279 -4.04 18.65 -20.88
C ASP A 279 -4.63 19.21 -19.53
N GLY A 280 -5.07 18.40 -18.56
CA GLY A 280 -5.73 18.84 -17.30
C GLY A 280 -7.01 19.67 -17.55
N GLN A 281 -7.60 19.43 -18.72
CA GLN A 281 -8.64 20.14 -19.48
C GLN A 281 -9.23 19.14 -20.51
N ALA A 282 -9.44 17.88 -20.12
CA ALA A 282 -9.75 16.68 -20.90
C ALA A 282 -9.67 16.79 -22.44
N THR A 283 -8.47 17.03 -22.98
CA THR A 283 -8.08 16.30 -24.21
C THR A 283 -7.80 14.86 -23.80
N PHE A 284 -7.72 13.86 -24.68
CA PHE A 284 -7.60 12.48 -24.23
C PHE A 284 -7.07 11.60 -25.44
N GLU A 285 -6.40 10.45 -25.28
CA GLU A 285 -5.85 9.44 -26.25
C GLU A 285 -5.32 8.18 -25.47
N ASN A 286 -4.96 7.06 -26.15
CA ASN A 286 -5.15 5.75 -25.52
C ASN A 286 -4.35 4.40 -26.02
N HIS A 287 -3.51 3.60 -25.26
CA HIS A 287 -2.77 2.26 -25.58
C HIS A 287 -2.87 0.72 -24.74
N LEU A 288 -3.97 -1.34 -25.22
CA LEU A 288 -4.32 -2.81 -24.82
C LEU A 288 -3.58 -3.77 -23.81
N VAL A 289 -4.38 -4.46 -23.00
CA VAL A 289 -4.06 -5.39 -21.88
C VAL A 289 -4.82 -6.77 -21.80
N ASP A 290 -5.44 -7.42 -22.82
CA ASP A 290 -5.96 -8.85 -22.77
C ASP A 290 -7.12 -9.02 -23.74
N GLN A 291 -7.40 -10.26 -24.11
CA GLN A 291 -7.89 -10.72 -25.39
C GLN A 291 -7.82 -12.25 -25.46
N ARG A 292 -8.47 -12.97 -24.53
CA ARG A 292 -8.07 -14.38 -24.44
C ARG A 292 -8.79 -15.32 -25.42
N TYR A 293 -8.00 -15.86 -26.34
CA TYR A 293 -8.50 -16.85 -27.29
C TYR A 293 -9.08 -18.12 -26.66
N GLN A 294 -10.40 -18.31 -26.88
CA GLN A 294 -11.27 -19.49 -26.65
C GLN A 294 -12.17 -19.46 -25.40
N ARG A 295 -12.28 -20.56 -24.65
CA ARG A 295 -12.99 -20.59 -23.38
C ARG A 295 -12.07 -19.88 -22.41
N ASN A 296 -12.18 -18.55 -22.37
CA ASN A 296 -11.48 -17.61 -21.53
C ASN A 296 -12.47 -16.61 -20.84
N ARG A 297 -12.16 -15.95 -19.73
CA ARG A 297 -13.03 -15.31 -18.71
C ARG A 297 -12.36 -15.04 -17.34
N TYR A 298 -12.25 -13.78 -16.94
CA TYR A 298 -12.16 -13.38 -15.52
C TYR A 298 -13.41 -13.51 -14.71
N MET A 299 -13.34 -13.45 -13.37
CA MET A 299 -14.36 -12.65 -12.68
C MET A 299 -13.94 -11.32 -11.90
N ASN A 300 -12.70 -10.71 -11.82
CA ASN A 300 -12.46 -9.38 -11.09
C ASN A 300 -11.12 -8.57 -11.24
N LEU A 301 -11.04 -7.27 -10.76
CA LEU A 301 -9.91 -6.33 -10.35
C LEU A 301 -10.17 -5.25 -9.25
N GLU A 302 -9.11 -4.56 -8.64
CA GLU A 302 -8.24 -2.22 -7.07
C GLU A 302 -6.89 -1.29 -7.11
N VAL A 303 -6.96 0.07 -7.08
CA VAL A 303 -5.91 0.99 -6.49
C VAL A 303 -5.68 0.97 -4.93
N THR A 304 -4.42 0.85 -4.41
CA THR A 304 -3.76 1.21 -3.09
C THR A 304 -2.17 1.11 -3.03
N ASP A 305 -1.37 0.13 -2.48
CA ASP A 305 0.17 0.20 -2.44
C ASP A 305 1.07 -1.03 -1.91
N MET A 306 1.95 -1.75 -2.70
CA MET A 306 2.82 -3.02 -2.41
C MET A 306 4.41 -3.41 -2.70
N ASP A 307 5.47 -2.65 -3.12
CA ASP A 307 6.99 -2.77 -2.87
C ASP A 307 7.60 -1.57 -2.10
N GLU A 308 6.92 -0.43 -2.20
CA GLU A 308 7.03 0.84 -1.46
C GLU A 308 7.74 1.93 -2.31
N ASP A 309 7.53 1.89 -3.64
CA ASP A 309 7.98 2.93 -4.57
C ASP A 309 7.03 4.14 -4.63
N GLY A 310 5.72 3.90 -4.75
CA GLY A 310 4.65 4.89 -4.59
C GLY A 310 3.65 4.96 -5.75
N ASP A 311 3.86 4.14 -6.79
CA ASP A 311 3.06 4.11 -8.01
C ASP A 311 1.88 3.10 -7.78
N LEU A 312 0.74 3.21 -8.49
CA LEU A 312 -0.60 2.76 -8.03
C LEU A 312 -1.17 1.44 -8.64
N ASP A 313 -0.39 0.36 -8.67
CA ASP A 313 -0.60 -0.81 -9.53
C ASP A 313 -1.74 -1.86 -9.29
N ILE A 314 -1.87 -2.96 -10.06
CA ILE A 314 -3.10 -3.82 -10.18
C ILE A 314 -2.94 -5.27 -9.82
N ALA A 315 -4.09 -5.81 -9.38
CA ALA A 315 -4.34 -7.22 -9.60
C ALA A 315 -5.80 -7.75 -9.97
N SER A 316 -6.02 -9.06 -10.31
CA SER A 316 -7.17 -9.95 -10.86
C SER A 316 -7.86 -11.24 -10.13
N ALA A 317 -8.32 -12.40 -10.78
CA ALA A 317 -9.04 -13.76 -10.37
C ALA A 317 -10.08 -14.69 -11.29
N GLY A 318 -9.93 -15.97 -11.79
CA GLY A 318 -10.81 -16.51 -12.95
C GLY A 318 -10.62 -17.89 -13.76
N LEU A 319 -11.28 -18.19 -14.91
CA LEU A 319 -11.72 -19.59 -15.30
C LEU A 319 -10.90 -20.54 -16.28
N GLU A 320 -11.24 -21.82 -16.53
CA GLU A 320 -11.01 -22.63 -17.78
C GLU A 320 -11.79 -23.94 -17.75
N ALA A 321 -11.91 -24.51 -18.92
CA ALA A 321 -12.08 -25.93 -19.18
C ALA A 321 -10.74 -26.65 -19.47
N GLY A 322 -9.68 -26.37 -18.69
CA GLY A 322 -8.29 -26.72 -18.98
C GLY A 322 -7.53 -27.37 -17.81
N ASP A 323 -6.84 -26.54 -17.04
CA ASP A 323 -5.86 -26.83 -15.97
C ASP A 323 -6.38 -26.27 -14.60
N PRO A 324 -5.60 -26.23 -13.49
CA PRO A 324 -6.05 -25.75 -12.17
C PRO A 324 -5.89 -24.24 -11.99
N ASP A 325 -6.53 -23.67 -10.96
CA ASP A 325 -7.07 -22.31 -11.02
C ASP A 325 -5.98 -21.26 -10.87
N ARG A 326 -5.26 -21.01 -11.98
CA ARG A 326 -4.02 -20.22 -12.00
C ARG A 326 -4.30 -18.81 -11.49
N ILE A 327 -3.28 -18.00 -11.37
CA ILE A 327 -3.38 -16.77 -10.65
C ILE A 327 -2.41 -15.74 -11.23
N ALA A 328 -2.57 -14.44 -10.96
CA ALA A 328 -1.74 -13.34 -11.44
C ALA A 328 -1.71 -11.99 -10.48
N TRP A 329 -0.04 -10.42 -9.93
CA TRP A 329 0.26 -8.89 -9.88
C TRP A 329 1.33 -8.74 -10.95
N PHE A 330 1.67 -7.53 -11.31
CA PHE A 330 2.71 -7.34 -12.27
C PHE A 330 3.59 -6.16 -11.77
N GLU A 331 4.94 -6.34 -11.70
CA GLU A 331 6.04 -5.54 -11.02
C GLU A 331 6.01 -3.98 -11.24
N ASN A 332 6.84 -3.09 -10.66
CA ASN A 332 6.74 -1.63 -10.97
C ASN A 332 8.11 -0.89 -11.12
N THR A 333 8.13 0.47 -11.11
CA THR A 333 9.25 1.45 -11.27
C THR A 333 9.51 2.16 -12.64
N ASP A 334 8.51 2.78 -13.29
CA ASP A 334 8.74 3.92 -14.23
C ASP A 334 7.84 5.15 -13.91
N GLY A 335 6.57 4.94 -13.54
CA GLY A 335 5.69 5.93 -12.89
C GLY A 335 5.10 7.02 -13.79
N GLU A 336 5.17 6.89 -15.11
CA GLU A 336 4.62 7.86 -16.08
C GLU A 336 4.02 7.21 -17.37
N GLY A 337 4.28 5.92 -17.69
CA GLY A 337 3.71 5.33 -18.92
C GLY A 337 4.43 4.17 -19.64
N THR A 338 4.58 2.96 -19.08
CA THR A 338 4.76 1.67 -19.82
C THR A 338 4.28 0.45 -18.99
N PHE A 339 4.09 -0.76 -19.57
CA PHE A 339 3.88 -2.03 -18.85
C PHE A 339 4.63 -3.29 -19.32
N GLY A 340 4.62 -4.37 -18.51
CA GLY A 340 5.74 -5.32 -18.45
C GLY A 340 5.47 -6.85 -18.56
N SER A 341 4.94 -7.59 -17.55
CA SER A 341 4.54 -9.01 -17.64
C SER A 341 3.70 -9.74 -16.58
N LEU A 342 2.96 -10.76 -17.05
CA LEU A 342 2.13 -11.70 -16.30
C LEU A 342 2.74 -12.86 -15.47
N LEU A 343 2.15 -13.13 -14.28
CA LEU A 343 2.47 -14.18 -13.27
C LEU A 343 1.35 -15.35 -13.22
N ASP A 344 1.59 -16.44 -12.43
CA ASP A 344 1.09 -17.83 -12.12
C ASP A 344 1.51 -18.72 -10.80
N ILE A 345 2.17 -18.28 -9.68
CA ILE A 345 2.74 -18.94 -8.45
C ILE A 345 1.81 -20.10 -8.05
N ALA A 346 0.49 -19.93 -8.00
CA ALA A 346 -0.45 -21.03 -7.76
C ALA A 346 -1.67 -21.10 -8.64
N ARG A 347 -2.15 -22.32 -8.58
CA ARG A 347 -3.11 -22.98 -9.44
C ARG A 347 -3.67 -24.10 -8.54
N PRO A 348 -4.57 -23.82 -7.59
CA PRO A 348 -5.09 -24.80 -6.65
C PRO A 348 -6.13 -25.64 -7.38
N ASP A 349 -6.51 -26.75 -6.77
CA ASP A 349 -7.49 -27.67 -7.35
C ASP A 349 -8.94 -27.12 -7.38
N LEU A 350 -9.16 -25.84 -7.06
CA LEU A 350 -10.49 -25.29 -6.78
C LEU A 350 -10.74 -23.86 -7.31
N ASP A 351 -11.78 -23.86 -8.13
CA ASP A 351 -12.60 -22.87 -8.87
C ASP A 351 -13.06 -21.68 -7.97
N THR A 352 -13.67 -20.53 -8.39
CA THR A 352 -13.58 -19.30 -7.54
C THR A 352 -14.63 -18.12 -7.68
N THR A 353 -15.03 -17.37 -6.60
CA THR A 353 -16.09 -16.30 -6.35
C THR A 353 -15.62 -14.92 -5.71
N GLY A 354 -15.87 -14.28 -4.53
CA GLY A 354 -15.22 -12.95 -4.01
C GLY A 354 -13.64 -12.83 -3.93
N ILE A 355 -12.78 -11.81 -3.47
CA ILE A 355 -11.25 -11.77 -3.01
C ILE A 355 -10.93 -10.64 -1.99
N LEU A 356 -9.68 -10.19 -1.69
CA LEU A 356 -9.37 -9.07 -0.73
C LEU A 356 -8.03 -8.33 -0.94
N VAL A 357 -7.99 -7.01 -0.66
CA VAL A 357 -6.85 -6.08 -0.67
C VAL A 357 -6.97 -4.84 0.28
N ALA A 358 -6.11 -4.77 1.33
CA ALA A 358 -5.67 -3.68 2.26
C ALA A 358 -4.66 -4.19 3.37
N ASP A 359 -3.65 -3.49 3.94
CA ASP A 359 -2.65 -4.00 4.95
C ASP A 359 -2.99 -5.05 6.09
N LEU A 360 -3.31 -6.34 5.88
CA LEU A 360 -3.62 -7.31 6.96
C LEU A 360 -2.40 -7.65 7.82
N ASP A 361 -1.41 -8.42 7.32
CA ASP A 361 -0.26 -8.89 8.13
C ASP A 361 0.67 -7.78 8.68
N GLY A 362 0.39 -6.49 8.44
CA GLY A 362 0.86 -5.38 9.28
C GLY A 362 2.38 -5.31 9.43
N ASP A 363 3.11 -5.96 8.51
CA ASP A 363 4.55 -6.17 8.62
C ASP A 363 5.36 -5.28 7.67
N GLY A 364 4.73 -4.73 6.63
CA GLY A 364 5.44 -3.99 5.60
C GLY A 364 5.74 -4.75 4.32
N LYS A 365 4.94 -5.77 3.90
CA LYS A 365 5.00 -6.29 2.50
C LYS A 365 3.84 -7.17 1.94
N LYS A 366 2.76 -6.64 1.38
CA LYS A 366 1.29 -6.93 1.57
C LYS A 366 0.65 -8.41 1.24
N ASP A 367 -0.35 -8.99 1.99
CA ASP A 367 -1.00 -10.39 1.95
C ASP A 367 -2.18 -10.64 0.99
N ILE A 368 -2.89 -11.84 0.93
CA ILE A 368 -4.18 -12.15 0.12
C ILE A 368 -5.15 -13.17 0.89
N THR A 369 -6.48 -12.85 0.94
CA THR A 369 -7.61 -13.68 1.42
C THR A 369 -8.76 -14.05 0.43
N LYS A 370 -9.25 -15.31 0.51
CA LYS A 370 -10.07 -16.03 -0.52
C LYS A 370 -11.34 -16.82 -0.09
N SER A 371 -11.99 -17.65 -0.95
CA SER A 371 -12.44 -19.06 -1.15
C SER A 371 -12.19 -19.55 -2.55
N ALA A 372 -12.04 -20.83 -2.71
CA ALA A 372 -12.53 -21.50 -3.85
C ALA A 372 -14.02 -21.87 -3.76
N ALA A 373 -14.47 -22.49 -4.81
CA ALA A 373 -15.84 -22.53 -5.20
C ALA A 373 -16.25 -23.97 -5.36
N PHE A 374 -15.37 -24.85 -5.85
CA PHE A 374 -15.76 -26.22 -6.12
C PHE A 374 -16.02 -27.05 -4.86
N GLU A 375 -15.48 -26.67 -3.70
CA GLU A 375 -15.77 -27.32 -2.42
C GLU A 375 -16.37 -26.39 -1.36
N PRO A 376 -16.85 -25.21 -1.74
CA PRO A 376 -16.39 -24.05 -1.01
C PRO A 376 -14.86 -24.01 -1.07
N CYS A 377 -14.31 -24.05 0.14
CA CYS A 377 -12.93 -23.91 0.58
C CYS A 377 -12.59 -22.46 0.62
N LEU A 378 -12.87 -21.88 1.76
CA LEU A 378 -12.39 -20.62 2.19
C LEU A 378 -11.29 -21.14 3.41
N VAL A 379 -10.05 -20.75 4.00
CA VAL A 379 -8.50 -20.46 3.76
C VAL A 379 -7.72 -18.97 3.57
N TRP A 380 -6.41 -18.64 3.74
CA TRP A 380 -5.66 -17.29 3.45
C TRP A 380 -4.17 -17.55 3.10
N TYR A 381 -3.36 -16.59 2.59
CA TYR A 381 -1.90 -16.67 2.36
C TYR A 381 -1.22 -15.32 2.70
N LYS A 382 0.10 -15.36 2.99
CA LYS A 382 0.96 -14.21 3.36
C LYS A 382 2.17 -13.99 2.45
N LYS A 383 2.48 -12.75 2.05
CA LYS A 383 3.68 -12.35 1.25
C LYS A 383 4.92 -12.25 2.13
N LEU A 384 6.09 -12.45 1.53
CA LEU A 384 7.38 -12.53 2.23
C LEU A 384 8.49 -11.61 1.67
N ASP A 385 8.28 -10.95 0.52
CA ASP A 385 9.11 -9.83 0.06
C ASP A 385 8.37 -8.97 -0.99
N ASN A 386 8.96 -7.81 -1.30
CA ASN A 386 8.50 -6.72 -2.17
C ASN A 386 8.76 -7.02 -3.68
N GLN A 387 8.96 -8.29 -4.02
CA GLN A 387 9.43 -8.79 -5.33
C GLN A 387 8.80 -10.17 -5.60
N GLY A 388 7.60 -10.38 -5.06
CA GLY A 388 7.47 -11.13 -3.79
C GLY A 388 7.83 -12.61 -3.66
N SER A 389 7.30 -13.28 -2.61
CA SER A 389 7.55 -14.70 -2.29
C SER A 389 6.73 -15.27 -1.13
N PHE A 390 6.58 -16.63 -1.06
CA PHE A 390 5.42 -17.26 -0.41
C PHE A 390 5.53 -18.30 0.71
N ASP A 391 4.47 -18.29 1.54
CA ASP A 391 3.94 -19.47 2.25
C ASP A 391 2.82 -20.23 1.48
N SER A 392 1.87 -20.86 2.17
CA SER A 392 1.04 -21.97 1.68
C SER A 392 -0.39 -21.95 2.26
N GLU A 393 -1.39 -22.43 1.52
CA GLU A 393 -2.84 -22.24 1.81
C GLU A 393 -3.27 -22.40 3.30
N GLN A 394 -3.49 -21.28 4.02
CA GLN A 394 -3.78 -21.21 5.47
C GLN A 394 -5.26 -21.41 5.83
N VAL A 395 -5.69 -22.62 6.22
CA VAL A 395 -7.11 -23.04 6.16
C VAL A 395 -8.05 -22.45 7.24
N ILE A 396 -8.51 -21.22 7.03
CA ILE A 396 -9.50 -20.48 7.83
C ILE A 396 -10.79 -21.26 8.14
N SER A 397 -11.82 -21.26 7.28
CA SER A 397 -13.18 -21.54 7.76
C SER A 397 -14.12 -22.23 6.78
N LYS A 398 -15.21 -22.80 7.31
CA LYS A 398 -15.90 -23.93 6.67
C LYS A 398 -17.45 -23.89 6.46
N PHE A 399 -17.97 -22.99 5.58
CA PHE A 399 -19.42 -22.66 5.36
C PHE A 399 -20.24 -23.42 4.27
N PHE A 400 -20.56 -23.05 2.98
CA PHE A 400 -21.04 -23.93 1.80
C PHE A 400 -21.52 -23.25 0.49
N SER A 401 -21.76 -21.96 0.43
CA SER A 401 -22.15 -21.32 -0.83
C SER A 401 -21.49 -19.96 -0.93
N HIS A 402 -21.61 -19.35 -2.11
CA HIS A 402 -20.80 -18.34 -2.81
C HIS A 402 -20.65 -16.91 -2.28
N PRO A 403 -19.86 -16.62 -1.25
CA PRO A 403 -19.34 -15.27 -0.92
C PRO A 403 -18.84 -14.51 -2.14
N LYS A 404 -18.95 -13.19 -2.20
CA LYS A 404 -18.60 -12.49 -3.43
C LYS A 404 -18.31 -11.02 -3.21
N GLN A 405 -17.48 -10.46 -4.09
CA GLN A 405 -16.95 -9.10 -4.12
C GLN A 405 -16.43 -8.63 -2.78
N ALA A 406 -16.03 -9.55 -1.90
CA ALA A 406 -15.27 -9.37 -0.65
C ALA A 406 -14.30 -8.13 -0.71
N GLN A 407 -13.96 -7.36 0.36
CA GLN A 407 -13.30 -6.02 0.40
C GLN A 407 -12.71 -5.67 1.80
N ALA A 408 -12.26 -4.43 2.12
CA ALA A 408 -11.44 -4.11 3.33
C ALA A 408 -11.84 -2.83 4.22
N ILE A 409 -12.48 -2.91 5.44
CA ILE A 409 -13.03 -1.95 6.50
C ILE A 409 -12.59 -2.37 8.03
N ASP A 410 -12.64 -1.71 9.23
CA ASP A 410 -12.04 -2.16 10.59
C ASP A 410 -12.97 -2.62 11.76
N VAL A 411 -12.71 -3.51 12.75
CA VAL A 411 -13.88 -4.20 13.41
C VAL A 411 -14.04 -4.63 14.92
N ASP A 412 -13.35 -4.18 15.99
CA ASP A 412 -14.00 -4.21 17.38
C ASP A 412 -13.87 -2.86 18.10
N GLY A 413 -13.15 -1.94 17.48
CA GLY A 413 -12.56 -0.79 18.11
C GLY A 413 -11.20 -1.13 18.73
N ASP A 414 -10.45 -2.10 18.18
CA ASP A 414 -9.10 -2.48 18.59
C ASP A 414 -7.92 -2.31 17.59
N GLY A 415 -8.15 -2.26 16.27
CA GLY A 415 -7.33 -1.46 15.33
C GLY A 415 -6.29 -2.22 14.55
N ASP A 416 -6.80 -3.12 13.69
CA ASP A 416 -6.08 -4.31 13.26
C ASP A 416 -6.97 -5.09 12.22
N LEU A 417 -6.77 -4.85 10.91
CA LEU A 417 -7.63 -5.17 9.73
C LEU A 417 -8.27 -6.57 9.51
N ASP A 418 -9.22 -6.71 8.55
CA ASP A 418 -10.37 -7.65 8.58
C ASP A 418 -10.97 -8.37 7.33
N VAL A 419 -11.95 -9.30 7.50
CA VAL A 419 -12.75 -9.91 6.39
C VAL A 419 -14.21 -10.31 6.70
N LEU A 420 -15.09 -9.86 5.82
CA LEU A 420 -16.54 -10.02 5.88
C LEU A 420 -17.29 -10.27 4.52
N TYR A 421 -17.35 -11.50 4.05
CA TYR A 421 -17.97 -11.86 2.76
C TYR A 421 -19.44 -12.23 2.97
N LEU A 422 -20.02 -13.00 2.05
CA LEU A 422 -21.32 -13.65 2.24
C LEU A 422 -21.30 -15.17 2.27
N VAL A 423 -22.22 -15.86 2.92
CA VAL A 423 -22.66 -17.17 2.42
C VAL A 423 -24.16 -17.31 2.45
N ASP A 424 -24.66 -17.82 1.34
CA ASP A 424 -26.06 -18.20 1.08
C ASP A 424 -27.01 -17.01 1.00
N GLN A 425 -26.93 -16.15 1.99
CA GLN A 425 -28.02 -15.46 2.63
C GLN A 425 -27.41 -14.32 3.42
N ALA A 426 -26.47 -14.72 4.27
CA ALA A 426 -25.74 -13.98 5.27
C ALA A 426 -24.46 -13.35 4.75
N LEU A 427 -24.24 -12.05 4.85
CA LEU A 427 -22.94 -11.74 5.45
C LEU A 427 -22.98 -12.38 6.85
N VAL A 428 -21.90 -12.99 7.34
CA VAL A 428 -22.09 -14.12 8.26
C VAL A 428 -21.48 -14.00 9.65
N TRP A 429 -20.15 -13.81 9.79
CA TRP A 429 -19.35 -13.15 10.84
C TRP A 429 -17.99 -13.84 11.14
N HIS A 430 -16.90 -13.06 11.35
CA HIS A 430 -15.51 -13.48 11.02
C HIS A 430 -14.29 -12.61 11.50
N GLU A 431 -14.17 -12.25 12.80
CA GLU A 431 -12.99 -11.89 13.72
C GLU A 431 -11.53 -12.43 13.61
N ASN A 432 -10.55 -11.70 14.17
CA ASN A 432 -9.10 -12.08 14.22
C ASN A 432 -8.66 -12.67 15.60
N LEU A 433 -7.38 -12.54 16.05
CA LEU A 433 -6.85 -12.94 17.37
C LEU A 433 -5.56 -12.28 17.98
N ASP A 434 -4.47 -11.90 17.25
CA ASP A 434 -3.22 -11.35 17.87
C ASP A 434 -2.18 -10.37 17.19
N GLY A 435 -2.36 -9.71 16.04
CA GLY A 435 -1.28 -9.00 15.34
C GLY A 435 -0.28 -9.99 14.74
N ALA A 436 -0.75 -11.21 14.43
CA ALA A 436 0.02 -12.36 13.94
C ALA A 436 -0.75 -13.43 13.10
N GLY A 437 -2.04 -13.28 12.77
CA GLY A 437 -2.73 -14.11 11.76
C GLY A 437 -3.25 -15.47 12.23
N THR A 438 -3.76 -15.51 13.46
CA THR A 438 -4.07 -16.73 14.26
C THR A 438 -5.46 -17.37 14.09
N LEU A 439 -6.05 -17.27 12.91
CA LEU A 439 -7.34 -17.82 12.41
C LEU A 439 -8.52 -18.34 13.31
N SER A 440 -9.64 -17.59 13.40
CA SER A 440 -10.82 -17.83 14.27
C SER A 440 -12.01 -18.59 13.56
N SER A 441 -13.25 -18.62 14.12
CA SER A 441 -14.44 -19.27 13.48
C SER A 441 -15.86 -18.70 13.73
N GLN A 442 -16.82 -18.92 12.81
CA GLN A 442 -18.27 -18.56 12.83
C GLN A 442 -19.23 -19.18 13.94
N HIS A 443 -20.37 -18.52 14.23
CA HIS A 443 -21.70 -19.01 14.73
C HIS A 443 -22.95 -18.51 13.93
N LEU A 444 -23.78 -17.54 14.42
CA LEU A 444 -24.94 -16.86 13.75
C LEU A 444 -25.54 -15.74 14.68
N ILE A 445 -26.11 -14.58 14.26
CA ILE A 445 -26.60 -14.13 12.93
C ILE A 445 -28.16 -14.03 12.89
N LYS A 446 -28.72 -12.98 12.24
CA LYS A 446 -30.08 -12.84 11.68
C LYS A 446 -30.23 -13.90 10.58
N ASN A 447 -31.27 -13.95 9.72
CA ASN A 447 -31.25 -15.00 8.69
C ASN A 447 -32.19 -14.96 7.45
N HIS A 448 -31.62 -14.90 6.19
CA HIS A 448 -32.10 -15.01 4.77
C HIS A 448 -31.21 -14.11 3.67
N PHE A 449 -31.35 -13.85 2.29
CA PHE A 449 -30.95 -12.77 1.21
C PHE A 449 -30.10 -11.48 1.57
N TYR A 450 -29.39 -10.76 0.66
CA TYR A 450 -29.77 -9.61 -0.30
C TYR A 450 -28.59 -9.05 -1.24
N LEU A 451 -28.36 -9.47 -2.52
CA LEU A 451 -27.13 -9.48 -3.42
C LEU A 451 -25.98 -8.38 -3.36
N GLY A 452 -25.88 -7.43 -2.44
CA GLY A 452 -25.14 -6.16 -2.60
C GLY A 452 -25.46 -5.19 -1.45
N TYR A 453 -24.56 -4.29 -1.05
CA TYR A 453 -24.70 -3.26 0.02
C TYR A 453 -23.34 -2.46 0.22
N VAL A 454 -23.16 -1.21 0.73
CA VAL A 454 -21.87 -0.42 0.51
C VAL A 454 -21.22 0.72 1.46
N ALA A 455 -20.18 0.44 2.27
CA ALA A 455 -19.50 1.27 3.32
C ALA A 455 -18.86 2.65 2.93
N SER A 456 -19.34 3.80 3.46
CA SER A 456 -18.64 4.62 4.50
C SER A 456 -19.51 5.64 5.32
N ASP A 457 -19.34 6.93 5.68
CA ASP A 457 -19.71 7.57 7.02
C ASP A 457 -21.14 7.95 7.40
N PHE A 458 -22.03 7.12 7.95
CA PHE A 458 -23.42 7.55 8.04
C PHE A 458 -24.02 7.93 9.43
N ASN A 459 -23.27 8.11 10.55
CA ASN A 459 -23.52 9.15 11.62
C ASN A 459 -22.40 9.48 12.65
N GLY A 460 -21.16 9.51 12.22
CA GLY A 460 -20.16 10.36 12.83
C GLY A 460 -19.71 10.23 14.31
N ASP A 461 -19.05 9.14 14.70
CA ASP A 461 -18.27 8.99 15.92
C ASP A 461 -17.02 8.05 15.84
N GLY A 462 -16.46 7.80 14.65
CA GLY A 462 -15.26 6.98 14.30
C GLY A 462 -15.53 5.65 13.58
N LEU A 463 -16.64 5.03 13.94
CA LEU A 463 -17.12 3.69 13.64
C LEU A 463 -17.56 3.52 12.18
N ILE A 464 -17.65 2.34 11.56
CA ILE A 464 -18.31 2.12 10.24
C ILE A 464 -19.48 1.16 10.44
N ASP A 465 -20.25 0.91 9.37
CA ASP A 465 -21.59 0.37 9.52
C ASP A 465 -22.10 -0.45 8.28
N ILE A 466 -23.42 -0.74 8.12
CA ILE A 466 -23.98 -1.89 7.33
C ILE A 466 -25.46 -1.74 6.98
N ALA A 467 -25.85 -2.25 5.80
CA ALA A 467 -26.99 -1.72 5.12
C ALA A 467 -27.48 -2.30 3.76
N ALA A 468 -27.78 -3.58 3.47
CA ALA A 468 -28.79 -4.47 4.07
C ALA A 468 -30.30 -4.41 3.63
N GLY A 469 -30.70 -4.54 2.35
CA GLY A 469 -32.01 -4.02 1.88
C GLY A 469 -33.28 -4.91 1.72
N GLN A 470 -34.50 -4.38 1.97
CA GLN A 470 -35.80 -5.13 1.97
C GLN A 470 -36.54 -5.38 0.67
N GLY A 471 -35.97 -5.03 -0.46
CA GLY A 471 -36.67 -5.25 -1.69
C GLY A 471 -37.77 -4.21 -1.80
N ASN A 472 -38.84 -4.13 -0.95
CA ASN A 472 -40.20 -3.47 -1.01
C ASN A 472 -40.61 -2.50 0.13
N ASN A 473 -40.36 -2.94 1.35
CA ASN A 473 -39.87 -2.06 2.37
C ASN A 473 -38.33 -2.23 2.41
N PHE A 474 -37.62 -1.59 3.34
CA PHE A 474 -36.15 -1.50 3.34
C PHE A 474 -35.56 -1.13 4.67
N ILE A 475 -34.23 -1.12 4.82
CA ILE A 475 -33.56 -1.13 6.12
C ILE A 475 -32.60 0.08 6.42
N TRP A 476 -32.25 0.33 7.68
CA TRP A 476 -31.45 1.42 8.27
C TRP A 476 -30.67 0.76 9.46
N MET A 477 -29.38 1.03 9.83
CA MET A 477 -28.54 0.24 10.80
C MET A 477 -27.14 0.79 11.24
N GLU A 478 -27.11 1.42 12.45
CA GLU A 478 -26.05 1.99 13.39
C GLU A 478 -24.82 1.27 14.03
N ASN A 479 -24.03 1.92 14.93
CA ASN A 479 -23.03 1.19 15.75
C ASN A 479 -22.91 1.58 17.29
N LEU A 480 -22.47 0.68 18.22
CA LEU A 480 -22.70 0.68 19.73
C LEU A 480 -21.81 -0.16 20.74
N GLY A 481 -20.95 -1.12 20.37
CA GLY A 481 -19.91 -1.69 21.28
C GLY A 481 -19.41 -3.14 21.07
N GLY A 482 -18.08 -3.29 20.91
CA GLY A 482 -17.34 -4.49 20.48
C GLY A 482 -18.10 -5.45 19.58
N GLY A 483 -18.49 -5.01 18.39
CA GLY A 483 -19.09 -5.80 17.34
C GLY A 483 -20.62 -5.99 17.25
N ASN A 484 -21.46 -5.28 18.02
CA ASN A 484 -22.79 -5.79 18.44
C ASN A 484 -24.11 -5.19 17.86
N PHE A 485 -24.33 -5.40 16.58
CA PHE A 485 -25.54 -5.16 15.76
C PHE A 485 -27.00 -5.18 16.34
N GLY A 486 -27.93 -4.46 15.70
CA GLY A 486 -29.21 -3.99 16.28
C GLY A 486 -30.56 -4.34 15.60
N ALA A 487 -31.31 -3.32 15.17
CA ALA A 487 -32.78 -3.25 15.07
C ALA A 487 -33.35 -2.94 13.66
N GLU A 488 -34.67 -2.64 13.54
CA GLU A 488 -35.40 -2.37 12.27
C GLU A 488 -36.61 -1.26 12.34
N ASN A 489 -36.49 0.08 11.99
CA ASN A 489 -37.48 1.24 11.79
C ASN A 489 -38.12 1.63 10.37
N ASN A 490 -38.89 0.78 9.65
CA ASN A 490 -39.56 1.00 8.31
C ASN A 490 -40.41 2.25 7.88
N ILE A 491 -40.64 2.33 6.55
CA ILE A 491 -41.91 2.56 5.77
C ILE A 491 -42.28 1.33 4.82
N THR A 492 -43.02 1.42 3.68
CA THR A 492 -43.31 0.29 2.67
C THR A 492 -44.13 0.71 1.40
N ILE A 493 -43.78 0.28 0.15
CA ILE A 493 -44.76 0.18 -0.99
C ILE A 493 -44.40 -0.78 -2.18
N ASN A 494 -45.35 -1.66 -2.60
CA ASN A 494 -45.49 -2.33 -3.95
C ASN A 494 -44.92 -3.77 -4.25
N VAL A 495 -44.13 -4.05 -5.33
CA VAL A 495 -44.05 -5.39 -6.04
C VAL A 495 -42.69 -6.05 -6.48
N ASN A 496 -41.83 -5.55 -7.40
CA ASN A 496 -40.54 -6.18 -7.88
C ASN A 496 -39.36 -5.20 -8.20
N VAL A 497 -38.07 -5.65 -8.41
CA VAL A 497 -36.80 -4.82 -8.41
C VAL A 497 -35.67 -5.44 -9.31
N LEU A 498 -34.35 -5.05 -9.23
CA LEU A 498 -33.17 -5.85 -9.73
C LEU A 498 -31.67 -5.65 -9.16
N SER A 499 -31.23 -4.77 -8.22
CA SER A 499 -29.88 -4.06 -8.27
C SER A 499 -28.84 -3.94 -7.13
N THR A 500 -27.62 -3.43 -7.44
CA THR A 500 -26.54 -2.83 -6.59
C THR A 500 -26.78 -1.41 -6.10
N PRO A 501 -26.07 -0.99 -5.03
CA PRO A 501 -25.70 0.45 -4.85
C PRO A 501 -24.38 0.92 -4.15
N GLN A 502 -24.01 2.24 -4.06
CA GLN A 502 -22.65 2.77 -3.66
C GLN A 502 -22.59 4.23 -3.05
N ALA A 503 -21.49 4.75 -2.46
CA ALA A 503 -21.26 6.00 -1.65
C ALA A 503 -20.07 6.92 -2.15
N SER A 504 -19.70 8.00 -1.39
CA SER A 504 -18.78 9.21 -1.60
C SER A 504 -19.32 10.68 -1.72
N ASP A 505 -18.45 11.68 -1.48
CA ASP A 505 -18.35 13.16 -1.78
C ASP A 505 -19.56 14.13 -1.96
N ILE A 506 -20.80 13.71 -2.25
CA ILE A 506 -21.60 14.46 -3.26
C ILE A 506 -21.97 15.96 -3.08
N ASP A 507 -22.30 16.58 -1.97
CA ASP A 507 -22.48 18.05 -1.92
C ASP A 507 -21.53 18.76 -0.91
N SER A 508 -20.34 18.20 -0.67
CA SER A 508 -19.14 18.85 -0.11
C SER A 508 -19.08 19.31 1.37
N ASP A 509 -20.00 18.96 2.29
CA ASP A 509 -19.69 19.15 3.73
C ASP A 509 -18.79 18.06 4.35
N GLY A 510 -18.63 16.91 3.70
CA GLY A 510 -18.09 15.67 4.28
C GLY A 510 -19.16 14.74 4.86
N ASP A 511 -20.45 15.06 4.70
CA ASP A 511 -21.60 14.18 4.96
C ASP A 511 -22.04 13.37 3.69
N MET A 512 -21.14 12.68 2.94
CA MET A 512 -21.30 11.85 1.67
C MET A 512 -22.60 10.97 1.53
N ASP A 513 -22.82 10.05 0.56
CA ASP A 513 -24.20 9.45 0.53
C ASP A 513 -24.59 7.97 0.10
N ILE A 514 -25.91 7.70 -0.03
CA ILE A 514 -26.92 6.58 0.11
C ILE A 514 -27.39 5.52 -0.98
N ILE A 515 -26.94 5.39 -2.23
CA ILE A 515 -27.69 4.78 -3.36
C ILE A 515 -28.88 3.82 -3.17
N TYR A 516 -30.06 4.35 -3.48
CA TYR A 516 -31.24 3.58 -3.82
C TYR A 516 -31.41 3.31 -5.30
N ILE A 517 -32.12 2.26 -5.77
CA ILE A 517 -32.49 2.10 -7.19
C ILE A 517 -34.00 1.90 -7.54
N LYS A 518 -34.64 2.50 -8.62
CA LYS A 518 -36.15 2.62 -8.87
C LYS A 518 -36.88 2.67 -10.27
N SER A 519 -38.22 2.52 -10.36
CA SER A 519 -38.96 2.09 -11.61
C SER A 519 -40.46 1.69 -11.49
N ILE A 520 -41.07 0.99 -12.47
CA ILE A 520 -42.41 0.37 -12.28
C ILE A 520 -42.68 -0.98 -13.00
N ASN A 521 -41.87 -1.46 -13.95
CA ASN A 521 -42.16 -2.72 -14.68
C ASN A 521 -40.94 -3.39 -15.36
N SER A 522 -41.11 -3.96 -16.57
CA SER A 522 -40.00 -4.38 -17.45
C SER A 522 -39.97 -3.48 -18.70
N SER A 523 -40.33 -2.19 -18.54
CA SER A 523 -40.28 -1.14 -19.56
C SER A 523 -40.18 0.38 -19.15
N LEU A 524 -40.08 0.83 -17.88
CA LEU A 524 -40.23 2.26 -17.44
C LEU A 524 -39.55 2.60 -16.03
N THR A 525 -38.50 3.47 -15.91
CA THR A 525 -37.78 3.77 -14.62
C THR A 525 -38.29 4.97 -13.83
N TYR A 526 -37.89 5.02 -12.54
CA TYR A 526 -37.44 6.27 -11.91
C TYR A 526 -36.05 6.23 -11.22
N ILE A 527 -35.50 7.38 -10.85
CA ILE A 527 -34.15 7.49 -10.30
C ILE A 527 -34.15 8.68 -9.33
N VAL A 528 -33.52 8.57 -8.15
CA VAL A 528 -33.89 9.27 -6.92
C VAL A 528 -32.79 9.14 -5.83
N TYR A 529 -31.84 10.07 -5.83
CA TYR A 529 -30.86 10.40 -4.77
C TYR A 529 -31.43 10.64 -3.39
N LEU A 530 -30.87 10.04 -2.32
CA LEU A 530 -31.37 10.18 -0.98
C LEU A 530 -30.33 10.50 0.17
N GLU A 531 -29.79 11.75 0.26
CA GLU A 531 -29.14 12.56 1.39
C GLU A 531 -29.23 12.17 2.89
N ASN A 532 -28.18 11.60 3.43
CA ASN A 532 -27.84 11.82 4.82
C ASN A 532 -27.07 13.12 5.00
N ASN A 533 -27.08 13.59 6.24
CA ASN A 533 -26.45 14.78 6.76
C ASN A 533 -26.89 14.97 8.22
N GLY A 534 -25.94 15.29 9.09
CA GLY A 534 -26.06 15.59 10.52
C GLY A 534 -27.05 14.74 11.34
N SER A 535 -26.56 13.60 11.84
CA SER A 535 -27.13 12.62 12.77
C SER A 535 -28.04 11.55 12.17
N GLY A 536 -27.75 11.14 10.94
CA GLY A 536 -28.48 10.07 10.31
C GLY A 536 -29.95 10.41 10.07
N GLY A 537 -30.24 11.47 9.33
CA GLY A 537 -31.60 11.89 8.99
C GLY A 537 -32.43 10.92 8.11
N PHE A 538 -33.51 11.38 7.48
CA PHE A 538 -34.21 10.75 6.34
C PHE A 538 -35.55 11.49 6.03
N ALA A 539 -35.72 12.18 4.88
CA ALA A 539 -37.06 12.55 4.35
C ALA A 539 -37.54 11.99 2.98
N ALA A 540 -37.73 12.80 1.91
CA ALA A 540 -38.71 12.51 0.84
C ALA A 540 -38.25 12.12 -0.60
N PRO A 541 -39.00 11.20 -1.30
CA PRO A 541 -38.82 10.96 -2.76
C PRO A 541 -40.03 10.92 -3.74
N GLU A 542 -39.93 11.45 -5.00
CA GLU A 542 -40.95 11.23 -6.10
C GLU A 542 -40.48 10.88 -7.56
N ASN A 543 -39.99 11.81 -8.41
CA ASN A 543 -39.98 11.73 -9.92
C ASN A 543 -38.59 11.79 -10.66
N LEU A 544 -38.17 12.92 -11.28
CA LEU A 544 -36.95 13.11 -12.15
C LEU A 544 -37.08 12.43 -13.55
N THR A 545 -36.08 12.49 -14.46
CA THR A 545 -36.07 12.06 -15.88
C THR A 545 -36.72 10.76 -16.28
N PHE A 546 -37.32 10.67 -17.46
CA PHE A 546 -38.10 9.50 -17.82
C PHE A 546 -37.78 8.88 -19.19
N VAL A 547 -37.62 7.55 -19.22
CA VAL A 547 -36.77 6.81 -20.15
C VAL A 547 -37.32 5.39 -20.44
N GLN A 548 -36.68 4.66 -21.37
CA GLN A 548 -37.33 3.68 -22.25
C GLN A 548 -36.56 2.33 -22.57
N SER A 549 -35.55 1.82 -21.78
CA SER A 549 -35.02 0.40 -21.88
C SER A 549 -34.41 -0.51 -20.66
N GLN A 550 -33.95 -1.81 -20.65
CA GLN A 550 -33.66 -2.68 -19.38
C GLN A 550 -32.19 -2.94 -18.73
N ILE A 551 -31.83 -2.43 -17.53
CA ILE A 551 -30.48 -2.11 -16.90
C ILE A 551 -29.43 -3.21 -16.29
N GLY A 552 -28.05 -3.15 -16.55
CA GLY A 552 -26.70 -3.08 -15.73
C GLY A 552 -25.32 -2.31 -16.33
N SER A 553 -24.47 -1.13 -16.13
CA SER A 553 -23.88 0.10 -15.22
C SER A 553 -24.09 1.65 -15.37
N LEU A 554 -23.87 2.37 -14.23
CA LEU A 554 -23.74 3.82 -13.90
C LEU A 554 -22.24 3.98 -13.48
N HIS A 555 -21.67 5.18 -13.30
CA HIS A 555 -20.52 5.55 -12.42
C HIS A 555 -20.82 6.91 -11.71
N LEU A 556 -19.85 7.45 -10.96
CA LEU A 556 -19.88 8.63 -10.08
C LEU A 556 -18.45 9.09 -9.82
N THR A 557 -18.10 10.39 -9.85
CA THR A 557 -16.75 10.88 -10.16
C THR A 557 -16.74 12.32 -10.63
N ASP A 558 -15.63 13.02 -10.53
CA ASP A 558 -15.40 14.43 -10.84
C ASP A 558 -15.09 14.70 -12.34
N LEU A 559 -16.06 14.39 -13.22
CA LEU A 559 -15.89 14.29 -14.69
C LEU A 559 -15.63 15.58 -15.49
N ASP A 560 -15.26 16.67 -14.85
CA ASP A 560 -14.51 17.75 -15.51
C ASP A 560 -13.68 18.57 -14.53
N GLY A 561 -13.27 17.97 -13.40
CA GLY A 561 -12.21 18.49 -12.52
C GLY A 561 -12.51 19.81 -11.82
N ASP A 562 -13.76 20.20 -11.92
CA ASP A 562 -14.22 21.57 -11.90
C ASP A 562 -14.29 22.05 -10.39
N MET A 563 -14.46 21.13 -9.42
CA MET A 563 -14.74 21.24 -7.95
C MET A 563 -16.15 20.85 -7.32
N ASP A 564 -17.22 20.42 -8.05
CA ASP A 564 -18.39 19.61 -7.57
C ASP A 564 -19.34 18.85 -8.64
N VAL A 565 -19.11 17.54 -8.92
CA VAL A 565 -19.62 16.44 -9.85
C VAL A 565 -21.06 16.46 -10.53
N ASP A 566 -21.48 15.46 -11.38
CA ASP A 566 -22.92 15.14 -11.73
C ASP A 566 -23.49 13.67 -12.05
N LEU A 567 -23.74 13.14 -13.27
CA LEU A 567 -24.19 11.70 -13.50
C LEU A 567 -23.99 11.09 -14.90
N MET A 568 -23.65 9.80 -15.13
CA MET A 568 -23.57 9.21 -16.50
C MET A 568 -24.41 7.91 -16.82
N TYR A 569 -25.00 7.84 -18.03
CA TYR A 569 -26.23 7.06 -18.38
C TYR A 569 -26.10 5.56 -18.64
N SER A 570 -27.16 4.77 -18.88
CA SER A 570 -27.01 3.50 -19.61
C SER A 570 -28.20 3.02 -20.39
N LYS A 571 -28.00 2.20 -21.44
CA LYS A 571 -28.97 1.46 -22.25
C LYS A 571 -28.44 -0.01 -22.55
N ALA A 572 -29.04 -0.84 -23.43
CA ALA A 572 -28.55 -2.13 -24.04
C ALA A 572 -29.53 -2.71 -25.12
N SER A 573 -29.97 -1.91 -26.12
CA SER A 573 -30.67 -2.37 -27.35
C SER A 573 -30.72 -1.42 -28.58
N GLY A 574 -30.06 -0.27 -28.56
CA GLY A 574 -29.33 0.37 -29.67
C GLY A 574 -29.76 1.62 -30.50
N SER A 575 -29.82 2.84 -29.95
CA SER A 575 -29.73 4.11 -30.72
C SER A 575 -29.62 5.39 -29.86
N ALA A 576 -28.55 6.18 -30.01
CA ALA A 576 -28.30 7.48 -29.35
C ALA A 576 -28.09 7.44 -27.82
N LYS A 577 -26.97 7.99 -27.34
CA LYS A 577 -26.21 7.25 -26.32
C LYS A 577 -25.87 8.07 -25.07
N ILE A 578 -24.72 7.93 -24.43
CA ILE A 578 -24.49 8.44 -23.09
C ILE A 578 -24.40 9.97 -23.20
N ALA A 579 -24.97 10.66 -22.24
CA ALA A 579 -25.85 11.78 -22.44
C ALA A 579 -25.56 13.19 -21.83
N TRP A 580 -24.34 13.50 -21.35
CA TRP A 580 -23.81 14.84 -21.02
C TRP A 580 -24.60 15.69 -20.01
N ILE A 581 -24.23 15.54 -18.72
CA ILE A 581 -25.01 15.74 -17.47
C ILE A 581 -24.11 15.82 -16.19
N GLU A 582 -24.24 16.89 -15.39
CA GLU A 582 -23.67 18.26 -15.43
C GLU A 582 -24.31 19.25 -14.39
N ASN A 583 -23.54 20.13 -13.72
CA ASN A 583 -23.95 21.18 -12.74
C ASN A 583 -24.41 22.62 -13.36
N THR A 584 -25.16 23.59 -12.68
CA THR A 584 -25.59 25.05 -13.09
C THR A 584 -26.30 26.17 -12.13
N ASP A 585 -25.64 27.22 -11.55
CA ASP A 585 -26.12 28.55 -10.97
C ASP A 585 -27.03 28.61 -9.70
N GLY A 586 -26.72 28.16 -8.47
CA GLY A 586 -25.62 27.38 -7.85
C GLY A 586 -26.14 26.75 -6.51
N GLN A 587 -25.69 25.54 -6.12
CA GLN A 587 -26.24 24.47 -5.23
C GLN A 587 -27.38 23.56 -5.82
N GLY A 588 -27.30 22.21 -5.76
CA GLY A 588 -28.51 21.35 -5.61
C GLY A 588 -28.97 20.27 -6.64
N THR A 589 -28.55 20.29 -7.93
CA THR A 589 -29.66 20.48 -8.93
C THR A 589 -29.85 19.79 -10.30
N PHE A 590 -28.92 19.17 -11.00
CA PHE A 590 -29.15 18.25 -12.16
C PHE A 590 -30.26 18.53 -13.28
N GLY A 591 -29.95 18.96 -14.54
CA GLY A 591 -30.92 19.40 -15.61
C GLY A 591 -31.34 18.55 -16.88
N SER A 592 -30.70 18.58 -18.11
CA SER A 592 -31.10 17.91 -19.44
C SER A 592 -30.28 16.78 -20.28
N PRO A 593 -30.56 16.56 -21.60
CA PRO A 593 -29.73 15.73 -22.55
C PRO A 593 -29.91 16.05 -24.10
N VAL A 594 -29.02 15.69 -25.08
CA VAL A 594 -29.22 15.77 -26.61
C VAL A 594 -28.77 14.65 -27.67
N PHE A 595 -27.47 14.28 -27.99
CA PHE A 595 -26.94 12.92 -28.42
C PHE A 595 -25.59 12.78 -29.27
N ILE A 596 -24.61 11.93 -28.82
CA ILE A 596 -23.31 11.55 -29.50
C ILE A 596 -23.33 10.37 -30.50
N ASN A 597 -22.75 9.22 -30.16
CA ASN A 597 -22.66 7.99 -30.92
C ASN A 597 -23.91 7.17 -30.64
N ASN A 598 -24.13 6.18 -31.47
CA ASN A 598 -25.42 5.59 -31.72
C ASN A 598 -25.34 4.06 -31.80
N ASN A 599 -24.23 3.40 -31.45
CA ASN A 599 -23.98 2.01 -31.86
C ASN A 599 -23.85 0.89 -30.78
N THR A 600 -23.47 1.09 -29.50
CA THR A 600 -23.44 -0.03 -28.50
C THR A 600 -24.17 0.25 -27.14
N GLY A 601 -24.09 -0.50 -26.01
CA GLY A 601 -24.29 -0.03 -24.57
C GLY A 601 -24.73 -0.89 -23.33
N GLY A 602 -24.18 -0.60 -22.11
CA GLY A 602 -24.23 -1.33 -20.78
C GLY A 602 -22.93 -1.29 -19.89
N ARG A 603 -22.85 -1.90 -18.65
CA ARG A 603 -21.89 -1.69 -17.46
C ARG A 603 -20.48 -1.13 -17.78
N LEU A 604 -19.82 -0.35 -16.88
CA LEU A 604 -18.58 0.48 -17.03
C LEU A 604 -17.47 0.68 -15.98
N THR A 605 -16.67 1.75 -16.00
CA THR A 605 -15.21 1.88 -16.30
C THR A 605 -14.63 3.24 -15.77
N THR A 606 -13.40 3.38 -15.19
CA THR A 606 -12.49 4.56 -14.77
C THR A 606 -10.94 4.22 -14.75
N GLY A 607 -9.85 5.05 -14.98
CA GLY A 607 -8.41 4.83 -15.51
C GLY A 607 -7.59 5.37 -16.80
N ASP A 608 -6.34 5.96 -16.87
CA ASP A 608 -5.70 6.92 -17.92
C ASP A 608 -4.83 6.47 -19.20
N ILE A 609 -5.24 5.70 -20.24
CA ILE A 609 -4.45 5.05 -21.37
C ILE A 609 -3.20 5.72 -22.08
N ASP A 610 -2.44 6.71 -21.65
CA ASP A 610 -1.26 7.23 -22.39
C ASP A 610 -0.39 8.15 -21.47
N GLY A 611 -0.97 8.99 -20.59
CA GLY A 611 -0.28 9.73 -19.52
C GLY A 611 -0.22 11.27 -19.62
N ASP A 612 -1.36 11.95 -19.41
CA ASP A 612 -1.41 13.34 -18.93
C ASP A 612 -2.64 13.66 -17.99
N GLY A 613 -3.34 12.65 -17.42
CA GLY A 613 -4.25 12.76 -16.26
C GLY A 613 -5.58 13.53 -16.40
N ASP A 614 -6.69 12.88 -16.79
CA ASP A 614 -8.10 13.35 -16.73
C ASP A 614 -9.00 12.17 -17.23
N LEU A 615 -10.18 11.92 -16.65
CA LEU A 615 -10.86 10.62 -16.74
C LEU A 615 -11.62 10.39 -18.12
N ASP A 616 -11.15 9.50 -19.03
CA ASP A 616 -11.72 9.06 -20.36
C ASP A 616 -12.88 8.04 -20.56
N ILE A 617 -12.67 6.86 -21.20
CA ILE A 617 -13.42 5.60 -21.15
C ILE A 617 -13.00 4.48 -22.10
N LEU A 618 -13.11 3.29 -21.52
CA LEU A 618 -13.21 2.01 -22.21
C LEU A 618 -14.57 1.28 -22.09
N VAL A 619 -14.96 0.42 -23.06
CA VAL A 619 -16.27 -0.31 -23.02
C VAL A 619 -16.48 -1.86 -23.00
N ALA A 620 -17.40 -2.35 -22.15
CA ALA A 620 -18.02 -3.67 -21.89
C ALA A 620 -18.92 -4.57 -22.82
N HIS A 621 -18.90 -4.64 -24.18
CA HIS A 621 -19.92 -5.39 -25.06
C HIS A 621 -20.36 -6.83 -24.59
N ASP A 622 -21.48 -7.34 -25.12
CA ASP A 622 -22.31 -8.48 -24.64
C ASP A 622 -22.35 -9.90 -25.38
N ILE A 623 -21.29 -10.76 -25.43
CA ILE A 623 -20.95 -12.06 -26.16
C ILE A 623 -20.05 -12.24 -27.48
N THR A 624 -19.17 -11.32 -27.99
CA THR A 624 -18.02 -11.49 -28.99
C THR A 624 -16.81 -10.46 -29.27
N GLU A 625 -16.59 -9.21 -28.76
CA GLU A 625 -15.42 -8.24 -28.85
C GLU A 625 -15.42 -6.89 -27.99
N ILE A 626 -14.53 -5.87 -28.25
CA ILE A 626 -14.22 -4.60 -27.49
C ILE A 626 -13.91 -3.30 -28.40
N GLU A 627 -14.63 -2.11 -28.37
CA GLU A 627 -14.27 -0.65 -28.93
C GLU A 627 -12.95 1.56 -27.25
N TRP A 628 -12.12 2.58 -27.61
CA TRP A 628 -11.62 3.66 -26.74
C TRP A 628 -12.07 5.00 -27.31
N LEU A 629 -12.08 6.12 -26.56
CA LEU A 629 -11.98 7.46 -27.15
C LEU A 629 -11.21 8.47 -26.29
N GLU A 630 -10.22 9.04 -26.92
CA GLU A 630 -9.96 10.48 -27.02
C GLU A 630 -11.20 11.40 -26.81
N HIS A 631 -11.38 12.05 -25.65
CA HIS A 631 -11.87 13.46 -25.51
C HIS A 631 -10.84 14.39 -26.12
N LEU A 632 -11.11 15.69 -26.06
CA LEU A 632 -10.50 16.67 -26.95
C LEU A 632 -10.49 18.12 -26.43
N ASP A 633 -11.11 18.43 -25.29
CA ASP A 633 -11.29 19.81 -24.81
C ASP A 633 -11.83 20.06 -23.37
N GLY A 634 -11.97 19.08 -22.48
CA GLY A 634 -12.36 19.35 -21.07
C GLY A 634 -13.86 19.48 -20.96
N MET A 635 -14.29 20.60 -21.51
CA MET A 635 -15.62 21.12 -21.55
C MET A 635 -16.45 20.54 -22.72
N GLY A 636 -16.51 19.22 -22.93
CA GLY A 636 -17.55 18.71 -23.84
C GLY A 636 -17.32 17.54 -24.80
N THR A 637 -16.11 17.20 -25.28
CA THR A 637 -15.98 16.65 -26.67
C THR A 637 -15.14 15.38 -26.90
N PHE A 638 -15.72 14.37 -27.60
CA PHE A 638 -14.98 13.18 -28.07
C PHE A 638 -14.65 13.09 -29.56
N GLY A 639 -13.52 12.45 -29.80
CA GLY A 639 -12.89 12.06 -31.05
C GLY A 639 -13.44 10.74 -31.65
N PRO A 640 -12.57 9.77 -32.00
CA PRO A 640 -12.91 8.53 -32.66
C PRO A 640 -12.46 7.27 -31.91
N LEU A 641 -13.16 6.18 -32.22
CA LEU A 641 -12.85 4.87 -31.70
C LEU A 641 -11.59 4.28 -32.30
N GLN A 642 -10.70 3.72 -31.49
CA GLN A 642 -9.56 2.93 -31.98
C GLN A 642 -9.61 1.51 -31.44
N ARG A 643 -9.25 0.48 -32.25
CA ARG A 643 -9.57 -0.97 -32.09
C ARG A 643 -8.34 -1.93 -31.93
N ILE A 644 -8.48 -2.89 -31.00
CA ILE A 644 -7.48 -3.56 -30.15
C ILE A 644 -7.88 -5.07 -30.08
N SER A 645 -9.16 -5.44 -29.88
CA SER A 645 -9.58 -6.86 -30.00
C SER A 645 -9.37 -7.56 -31.32
N GLY A 646 -8.82 -8.76 -31.16
CA GLY A 646 -9.34 -9.97 -31.76
C GLY A 646 -10.86 -10.16 -31.51
N SER A 647 -11.67 -9.95 -32.54
CA SER A 647 -13.08 -10.37 -32.50
C SER A 647 -13.18 -11.89 -32.27
N ILE A 648 -13.93 -12.29 -31.23
CA ILE A 648 -14.25 -13.65 -30.71
C ILE A 648 -13.60 -13.99 -29.38
N ASP A 649 -12.70 -13.16 -28.88
CA ASP A 649 -12.27 -13.27 -27.50
C ASP A 649 -13.47 -13.09 -26.55
N VAL A 650 -14.24 -12.02 -26.67
CA VAL A 650 -14.65 -11.26 -25.46
C VAL A 650 -15.96 -11.65 -24.73
N ARG A 651 -16.37 -12.91 -24.75
CA ARG A 651 -17.83 -13.25 -24.72
C ARG A 651 -18.64 -13.12 -23.38
N GLY A 652 -19.18 -11.95 -22.96
CA GLY A 652 -20.25 -11.84 -21.88
C GLY A 652 -20.03 -11.01 -20.57
N ALA A 653 -19.42 -9.84 -20.64
CA ALA A 653 -18.52 -9.19 -19.65
C ALA A 653 -18.83 -8.97 -18.14
N ASN A 654 -18.84 -9.95 -17.23
CA ASN A 654 -19.18 -9.75 -15.79
C ASN A 654 -18.18 -9.02 -14.79
N ASP A 655 -17.46 -7.93 -15.12
CA ASP A 655 -17.12 -6.68 -14.31
C ASP A 655 -16.31 -5.56 -15.10
N LEU A 656 -15.68 -4.37 -14.65
CA LEU A 656 -14.76 -3.31 -15.36
C LEU A 656 -13.99 -2.14 -14.48
N ARG A 657 -12.62 -1.81 -14.42
CA ARG A 657 -11.82 -1.00 -13.34
C ARG A 657 -11.37 0.55 -13.28
N ILE A 658 -10.25 1.22 -12.75
CA ILE A 658 -8.70 1.22 -12.68
C ILE A 658 -7.91 1.17 -11.32
N VAL A 659 -6.58 1.54 -11.27
CA VAL A 659 -5.34 0.69 -11.08
C VAL A 659 -4.10 0.60 -12.15
N ASP A 660 -2.78 0.51 -11.78
CA ASP A 660 -1.43 0.46 -12.57
C ASP A 660 -0.59 -0.92 -12.70
N ILE A 661 0.66 -1.14 -13.18
CA ILE A 661 1.60 -2.35 -13.05
C ILE A 661 3.00 -2.34 -13.79
N ASP A 662 3.27 -3.25 -14.76
CA ASP A 662 4.21 -4.38 -14.58
C ASP A 662 5.75 -4.20 -14.60
N ASN A 663 6.26 -2.99 -14.59
CA ASN A 663 7.61 -2.55 -14.22
C ASN A 663 7.65 -1.01 -14.38
N ASP A 664 6.51 -0.36 -14.67
CA ASP A 664 6.56 0.78 -15.56
C ASP A 664 5.43 1.86 -15.55
N GLY A 665 4.49 1.91 -14.59
CA GLY A 665 3.73 3.15 -14.29
C GLY A 665 2.95 3.86 -15.40
N ASP A 666 2.49 3.15 -16.44
CA ASP A 666 1.22 3.46 -17.12
C ASP A 666 0.08 3.28 -16.06
N ASN A 667 -1.18 3.00 -16.44
CA ASN A 667 -2.21 2.49 -15.51
C ASN A 667 -2.92 1.21 -16.07
N ASP A 668 -2.62 -0.06 -15.71
CA ASP A 668 -2.99 -1.20 -16.58
C ASP A 668 -4.35 -1.81 -16.25
N VAL A 669 -4.70 -2.93 -16.89
CA VAL A 669 -6.11 -3.19 -17.14
C VAL A 669 -6.49 -4.65 -17.19
N LEU A 670 -7.57 -5.03 -16.50
CA LEU A 670 -7.66 -6.43 -16.05
C LEU A 670 -9.19 -6.93 -15.84
N VAL A 671 -9.80 -7.90 -16.64
CA VAL A 671 -11.17 -8.23 -17.28
C VAL A 671 -12.40 -9.24 -16.98
N ALA A 672 -13.23 -9.23 -15.89
CA ALA A 672 -14.48 -10.04 -15.50
C ALA A 672 -15.68 -10.33 -16.45
N SER A 673 -16.27 -11.55 -16.40
CA SER A 673 -16.61 -12.25 -17.67
C SER A 673 -17.59 -13.47 -17.77
N ASP A 674 -18.79 -13.47 -18.37
CA ASP A 674 -19.75 -14.61 -18.44
C ASP A 674 -19.43 -15.90 -19.21
N GLU A 675 -19.26 -15.92 -20.54
CA GLU A 675 -19.72 -17.11 -21.30
C GLU A 675 -18.61 -18.14 -21.63
N ASN A 676 -17.33 -17.74 -21.69
CA ASN A 676 -16.20 -18.53 -22.21
C ASN A 676 -15.47 -19.41 -21.12
N SER A 677 -14.26 -19.13 -20.57
CA SER A 677 -13.60 -19.51 -19.25
C SER A 677 -12.05 -19.15 -18.94
N ASN A 678 -11.50 -18.07 -18.30
CA ASN A 678 -10.03 -17.71 -17.98
C ASN A 678 -9.60 -16.20 -17.84
N LEU A 679 -8.85 -15.71 -16.83
CA LEU A 679 -8.53 -14.25 -16.59
C LEU A 679 -7.28 -13.50 -17.17
N ILE A 680 -6.85 -13.68 -18.42
CA ILE A 680 -6.38 -12.60 -19.39
C ILE A 680 -5.45 -11.37 -18.96
N TRP A 681 -4.27 -11.11 -19.57
CA TRP A 681 -3.48 -9.82 -19.54
C TRP A 681 -2.59 -9.61 -20.83
N TYR A 682 -2.34 -8.43 -21.45
CA TYR A 682 -1.71 -8.26 -22.83
C TYR A 682 -0.47 -7.40 -22.82
N GLU A 683 -0.20 -6.60 -21.78
CA GLU A 683 0.87 -5.59 -21.70
C GLU A 683 0.51 -4.28 -22.38
N ASN A 684 0.51 -3.19 -21.62
CA ASN A 684 0.81 -1.90 -22.21
C ASN A 684 2.30 -1.56 -22.34
N LEU A 685 2.68 -0.54 -23.12
CA LEU A 685 3.93 -0.53 -23.87
C LEU A 685 4.63 0.82 -24.16
N ASP A 686 3.97 2.00 -24.13
CA ASP A 686 4.42 3.12 -25.00
C ASP A 686 4.11 4.63 -24.70
N GLY A 687 3.41 5.00 -23.63
CA GLY A 687 2.84 6.32 -23.31
C GLY A 687 1.95 7.02 -24.36
N GLU A 688 1.64 6.46 -25.55
CA GLU A 688 1.06 7.26 -26.69
C GLU A 688 0.23 6.50 -27.80
N GLY A 689 -0.40 5.35 -27.55
CA GLY A 689 -1.51 4.80 -28.38
C GLY A 689 -1.48 3.31 -28.81
N ASP A 690 -0.39 2.53 -28.59
CA ASP A 690 -0.21 1.14 -29.08
C ASP A 690 0.35 0.10 -28.06
N PHE A 691 0.10 -1.20 -28.29
CA PHE A 691 0.10 -2.18 -27.18
C PHE A 691 0.48 -3.67 -27.51
N GLY A 692 0.58 -4.52 -26.47
CA GLY A 692 1.24 -5.86 -26.41
C GLY A 692 0.67 -7.10 -27.15
N THR A 693 0.57 -8.28 -26.49
CA THR A 693 -0.36 -9.38 -26.87
C THR A 693 -0.79 -10.30 -25.72
N LYS A 694 -1.98 -10.92 -25.84
CA LYS A 694 -2.53 -11.98 -24.96
C LYS A 694 -1.52 -12.76 -24.12
N ASN A 695 -1.82 -12.83 -22.83
CA ASN A 695 -1.26 -13.74 -21.85
C ASN A 695 -2.40 -14.52 -21.12
N ILE A 696 -2.13 -15.11 -19.95
CA ILE A 696 -2.96 -16.21 -19.36
C ILE A 696 -3.21 -16.27 -17.81
N ILE A 697 -3.48 -15.20 -17.05
CA ILE A 697 -3.59 -15.24 -15.54
C ILE A 697 -4.15 -16.50 -14.83
N THR A 698 -5.30 -17.07 -15.18
CA THR A 698 -6.04 -18.02 -14.29
C THR A 698 -6.99 -18.91 -15.07
N ASP A 699 -7.40 -20.04 -14.49
CA ASP A 699 -7.62 -21.26 -15.24
C ASP A 699 -8.76 -22.20 -14.79
N THR A 700 -9.61 -21.88 -13.80
CA THR A 700 -10.66 -22.85 -13.35
C THR A 700 -11.92 -22.34 -12.60
N THR A 701 -12.34 -21.08 -12.51
CA THR A 701 -13.45 -20.61 -11.63
C THR A 701 -14.94 -21.06 -11.63
N PRO A 702 -15.61 -21.74 -12.61
CA PRO A 702 -16.99 -21.41 -13.05
C PRO A 702 -17.80 -20.21 -12.52
N ASP A 703 -18.29 -19.45 -13.50
CA ASP A 703 -19.36 -18.42 -13.49
C ASP A 703 -19.26 -17.07 -12.66
N PRO A 704 -18.22 -16.20 -12.79
CA PRO A 704 -18.48 -14.41 -13.15
C PRO A 704 -18.72 -13.19 -12.21
N ASN A 705 -19.48 -13.23 -11.12
CA ASN A 705 -20.26 -12.07 -10.64
C ASN A 705 -19.69 -10.62 -10.44
N SER A 706 -18.42 -10.29 -10.11
CA SER A 706 -18.02 -8.87 -9.76
C SER A 706 -16.55 -8.52 -9.38
N ALA A 707 -16.17 -7.22 -9.26
CA ALA A 707 -14.79 -6.75 -8.97
C ALA A 707 -14.37 -5.97 -7.63
N PHE A 708 -13.06 -5.78 -7.23
CA PHE A 708 -12.30 -4.78 -6.32
C PHE A 708 -10.66 -4.95 -6.34
N PRO A 709 -9.72 -3.95 -6.56
CA PRO A 709 -7.79 -4.44 -6.81
C PRO A 709 -6.54 -4.16 -5.92
N ALA A 710 -6.58 -3.63 -4.70
CA ALA A 710 -5.49 -2.88 -4.04
C ALA A 710 -4.34 -3.75 -3.55
N ASP A 711 -4.09 -3.79 -2.24
CA ASP A 711 -2.98 -4.55 -1.70
C ASP A 711 -3.06 -4.93 -0.19
N LEU A 712 -2.65 -6.11 0.35
CA LEU A 712 -3.09 -6.69 1.69
C LEU A 712 -2.16 -6.98 3.01
N ASP A 713 -0.90 -6.50 3.28
CA ASP A 713 0.08 -6.37 4.48
C ASP A 713 1.41 -5.39 4.56
N ASN A 714 1.95 -4.61 3.57
CA ASN A 714 2.19 -3.11 3.54
C ASN A 714 3.34 -2.51 2.66
N ASP A 715 3.12 -1.93 1.44
CA ASP A 715 4.21 -1.29 0.63
C ASP A 715 3.88 -0.24 -0.54
N GLY A 716 4.16 -0.47 -1.85
CA GLY A 716 3.86 0.26 -3.17
C GLY A 716 4.35 -0.49 -4.49
N ASP A 717 3.59 -1.41 -5.21
CA ASP A 717 3.93 -2.50 -6.26
C ASP A 717 3.14 -3.91 -6.14
N PHE A 718 1.84 -4.10 -6.57
CA PHE A 718 0.44 -4.52 -6.01
C PHE A 718 -0.24 -5.95 -5.77
N ASP A 719 -1.58 -6.10 -5.48
CA ASP A 719 -2.35 -7.40 -5.29
C ASP A 719 -3.99 -7.31 -5.45
N ILE A 720 -5.05 -8.12 -5.04
CA ILE A 720 -6.54 -8.05 -5.59
C ILE A 720 -7.85 -8.67 -4.89
N ILE A 721 -9.13 -8.48 -5.40
CA ILE A 721 -10.49 -9.17 -5.17
C ILE A 721 -11.13 -10.11 -6.30
N LEU A 722 -12.23 -10.91 -6.09
CA LEU A 722 -13.09 -11.73 -7.07
C LEU A 722 -14.65 -11.52 -6.95
N SER A 723 -15.53 -12.15 -7.77
CA SER A 723 -16.93 -12.59 -7.47
C SER A 723 -17.45 -13.64 -8.51
N SER A 724 -18.29 -14.68 -8.22
CA SER A 724 -18.72 -15.78 -9.17
C SER A 724 -19.95 -16.66 -8.77
N ASP A 725 -20.42 -17.61 -9.61
CA ASP A 725 -21.72 -18.32 -9.52
C ASP A 725 -21.81 -19.78 -10.06
N GLY A 726 -20.74 -20.45 -10.48
CA GLY A 726 -20.82 -21.68 -11.30
C GLY A 726 -20.98 -23.02 -10.58
N VAL A 727 -20.63 -24.15 -11.22
CA VAL A 727 -20.88 -25.49 -10.64
C VAL A 727 -19.76 -26.52 -10.91
N PRO A 728 -19.24 -27.19 -9.86
CA PRO A 728 -19.44 -26.92 -8.42
C PRO A 728 -19.19 -25.50 -7.85
N ALA A 729 -18.73 -24.51 -8.63
CA ALA A 729 -18.15 -23.24 -8.16
C ALA A 729 -19.02 -22.24 -7.37
N LYS A 730 -18.86 -22.23 -6.03
CA LYS A 730 -19.57 -21.38 -5.08
C LYS A 730 -18.73 -20.76 -3.90
N GLY A 731 -17.57 -20.07 -4.11
CA GLY A 731 -16.70 -19.31 -3.14
C GLY A 731 -15.39 -18.65 -3.77
N VAL A 732 -14.71 -17.62 -3.18
CA VAL A 732 -13.81 -16.39 -3.48
C VAL A 732 -12.21 -16.24 -3.68
N SER A 733 -11.39 -16.14 -4.75
CA SER A 733 -9.84 -16.31 -4.78
C SER A 733 -8.86 -15.54 -3.78
N TRP A 734 -7.54 -15.68 -3.76
CA TRP A 734 -6.63 -14.56 -3.37
C TRP A 734 -5.45 -14.89 -4.24
N LEU A 735 -5.22 -14.08 -5.24
CA LEU A 735 -4.32 -14.28 -6.35
C LEU A 735 -2.77 -13.92 -6.14
N GLU A 736 -2.11 -13.75 -4.96
CA GLU A 736 -0.65 -13.48 -4.60
C GLU A 736 0.47 -13.10 -5.63
N ASN A 737 1.38 -12.10 -5.50
CA ASN A 737 2.49 -11.87 -6.49
C ASN A 737 4.01 -11.93 -6.05
N ILE A 738 4.86 -12.58 -6.91
CA ILE A 738 6.37 -12.65 -6.93
C ILE A 738 7.22 -11.83 -7.98
N GLY A 739 6.93 -10.60 -8.37
CA GLY A 739 7.65 -9.77 -9.36
C GLY A 739 7.96 -10.49 -10.69
N LEU A 740 9.09 -11.18 -10.77
CA LEU A 740 9.55 -11.94 -11.94
C LEU A 740 10.01 -13.38 -11.62
N SER A 741 9.50 -14.39 -12.36
CA SER A 741 9.58 -15.82 -11.93
C SER A 741 10.94 -16.51 -12.11
N ASN A 742 11.80 -16.20 -11.16
CA ASN A 742 13.19 -16.65 -11.06
C ASN A 742 13.37 -18.18 -10.95
N ASN A 743 14.55 -18.67 -11.34
CA ASN A 743 14.93 -20.05 -11.01
C ASN A 743 15.21 -20.17 -9.50
N ARG A 744 14.93 -21.32 -8.87
CA ARG A 744 15.17 -21.53 -7.42
C ARG A 744 16.18 -22.64 -7.14
N ILE A 745 17.21 -22.31 -6.36
CA ILE A 745 18.13 -23.28 -5.74
C ILE A 745 17.78 -23.36 -4.25
N GLN A 746 17.43 -24.55 -3.76
CA GLN A 746 17.04 -24.76 -2.36
C GLN A 746 17.71 -26.00 -1.75
N GLY A 747 17.71 -26.14 -0.43
CA GLY A 747 18.14 -27.38 0.22
C GLY A 747 18.35 -27.25 1.73
N ASP A 748 18.70 -28.37 2.37
CA ASP A 748 18.99 -28.42 3.80
C ASP A 748 20.50 -28.40 4.09
N VAL A 749 20.91 -27.71 5.16
CA VAL A 749 22.27 -27.76 5.72
C VAL A 749 22.23 -28.42 7.10
N THR A 750 22.92 -29.56 7.24
CA THR A 750 22.85 -30.44 8.42
C THR A 750 24.23 -30.74 9.04
N LEU A 751 24.25 -31.17 10.30
CA LEU A 751 25.46 -31.45 11.11
C LEU A 751 25.56 -32.93 11.49
N ASP A 752 26.53 -33.65 10.91
CA ASP A 752 26.91 -35.01 11.34
C ASP A 752 27.71 -34.96 12.66
N ILE A 753 26.99 -34.74 13.76
CA ILE A 753 27.56 -34.50 15.11
C ILE A 753 28.04 -35.80 15.80
N ASP A 754 27.46 -36.97 15.47
CA ASP A 754 27.87 -38.26 16.04
C ASP A 754 28.81 -39.09 15.13
N ALA A 755 29.13 -38.55 13.95
CA ALA A 755 29.97 -39.16 12.91
C ALA A 755 29.41 -40.50 12.37
N ASN A 756 28.08 -40.59 12.22
CA ASN A 756 27.42 -41.74 11.60
C ASN A 756 27.30 -41.60 10.07
N GLY A 757 27.28 -40.36 9.57
CA GLY A 757 27.20 -40.00 8.15
C GLY A 757 25.79 -39.64 7.67
N CYS A 758 25.52 -38.33 7.61
CA CYS A 758 24.46 -37.65 6.85
C CYS A 758 23.11 -38.37 6.81
N SER A 759 22.28 -38.14 7.82
CA SER A 759 20.94 -38.71 7.98
C SER A 759 19.84 -37.64 8.08
N PRO A 760 18.58 -37.94 7.68
CA PRO A 760 17.40 -37.08 7.95
C PRO A 760 17.00 -36.98 9.44
N SER A 761 17.93 -37.25 10.36
CA SER A 761 17.80 -37.08 11.80
C SER A 761 19.03 -36.40 12.42
N ASP A 762 19.93 -35.90 11.58
CA ASP A 762 21.07 -35.06 11.97
C ASP A 762 20.57 -33.64 12.29
N LEU A 763 21.34 -32.86 13.05
CA LEU A 763 20.88 -31.54 13.50
C LEU A 763 20.96 -30.52 12.34
N PRO A 764 19.95 -29.67 12.13
CA PRO A 764 20.04 -28.57 11.18
C PRO A 764 21.05 -27.51 11.63
N ILE A 765 21.54 -26.70 10.68
CA ILE A 765 22.48 -25.61 10.94
C ILE A 765 21.95 -24.29 10.37
N GLY A 766 21.46 -23.40 11.24
CA GLY A 766 21.10 -22.03 10.87
C GLY A 766 22.29 -21.05 10.83
N ASN A 767 22.05 -19.87 10.25
CA ASN A 767 22.99 -18.75 10.14
C ASN A 767 24.31 -19.07 9.40
N VAL A 768 24.30 -20.05 8.50
CA VAL A 768 25.46 -20.42 7.66
C VAL A 768 25.26 -19.88 6.24
N MET A 769 26.28 -19.20 5.71
CA MET A 769 26.20 -18.54 4.41
C MET A 769 26.40 -19.55 3.27
N VAL A 770 25.34 -19.76 2.49
CA VAL A 770 25.38 -20.49 1.22
C VAL A 770 25.48 -19.46 0.08
N THR A 771 26.30 -19.75 -0.91
CA THR A 771 26.44 -18.90 -2.11
C THR A 771 26.17 -19.70 -3.37
N THR A 772 25.71 -19.04 -4.42
CA THR A 772 25.69 -19.60 -5.78
C THR A 772 26.27 -18.60 -6.78
N SER A 773 26.98 -19.08 -7.80
CA SER A 773 27.67 -18.21 -8.75
C SER A 773 27.82 -18.83 -10.14
N ASN A 774 27.80 -17.99 -11.16
CA ASN A 774 28.06 -18.36 -12.55
C ASN A 774 29.28 -17.56 -13.10
N ASN A 775 29.24 -17.07 -14.35
CA ASN A 775 30.31 -16.24 -14.93
C ASN A 775 30.02 -14.73 -14.96
N THR A 776 28.79 -14.33 -14.62
CA THR A 776 28.24 -12.96 -14.66
C THR A 776 27.75 -12.47 -13.29
N GLU A 777 27.30 -13.39 -12.44
CA GLU A 777 26.45 -13.19 -11.26
C GLU A 777 27.00 -13.97 -10.05
N THR A 778 26.68 -13.52 -8.84
CA THR A 778 27.01 -14.22 -7.59
C THR A 778 26.04 -13.77 -6.50
N LEU A 779 25.24 -14.72 -5.99
CA LEU A 779 24.22 -14.51 -4.97
C LEU A 779 24.60 -15.24 -3.68
N ALA A 780 24.04 -14.80 -2.56
CA ALA A 780 24.29 -15.37 -1.24
C ALA A 780 23.02 -15.33 -0.39
N THR A 781 22.84 -16.35 0.46
CA THR A 781 21.80 -16.40 1.49
C THR A 781 22.39 -16.94 2.80
N PHE A 782 21.63 -16.87 3.89
CA PHE A 782 21.92 -17.60 5.12
C PHE A 782 20.88 -18.70 5.32
N THR A 783 21.28 -19.80 5.94
CA THR A 783 20.34 -20.84 6.34
C THR A 783 19.43 -20.36 7.48
N PHE A 784 18.13 -20.67 7.37
CA PHE A 784 17.16 -20.48 8.45
C PHE A 784 17.51 -21.34 9.67
N ALA A 785 16.90 -21.07 10.83
CA ALA A 785 17.14 -21.83 12.06
C ALA A 785 16.83 -23.34 11.95
N ASN A 786 15.98 -23.74 11.00
CA ASN A 786 15.67 -25.12 10.65
C ASN A 786 16.67 -25.77 9.66
N GLY A 787 17.73 -25.05 9.26
CA GLY A 787 18.78 -25.53 8.35
C GLY A 787 18.49 -25.36 6.86
N TYR A 788 17.26 -24.99 6.50
CA TYR A 788 16.84 -24.78 5.12
C TYR A 788 17.45 -23.50 4.52
N TYR A 789 17.59 -23.44 3.20
CA TYR A 789 17.95 -22.22 2.46
C TYR A 789 17.32 -22.19 1.06
N GLN A 790 17.17 -20.97 0.52
CA GLN A 790 16.78 -20.69 -0.87
C GLN A 790 17.67 -19.58 -1.46
N ILE A 791 17.93 -19.65 -2.76
CA ILE A 791 18.59 -18.60 -3.57
C ILE A 791 17.92 -18.58 -4.95
N TYR A 792 17.73 -17.38 -5.52
CA TYR A 792 16.99 -17.16 -6.76
C TYR A 792 17.85 -16.60 -7.91
N PRO A 793 18.43 -17.43 -8.81
CA PRO A 793 19.22 -16.92 -9.93
C PRO A 793 18.38 -16.55 -11.16
N MET A 794 18.54 -15.31 -11.61
CA MET A 794 17.74 -14.70 -12.68
C MET A 794 18.03 -15.25 -14.08
N GLN A 795 19.20 -15.85 -14.33
CA GLN A 795 19.66 -16.18 -15.69
C GLN A 795 19.70 -17.69 -15.99
N GLU A 796 19.47 -18.07 -17.24
CA GLU A 796 19.79 -19.42 -17.74
C GLU A 796 21.29 -19.75 -17.54
N GLY A 797 21.62 -20.96 -17.09
CA GLY A 797 22.99 -21.47 -17.21
C GLY A 797 23.48 -22.40 -16.11
N GLU A 798 24.82 -22.50 -16.01
CA GLU A 798 25.52 -23.32 -15.03
C GLU A 798 25.92 -22.49 -13.80
N TYR A 799 25.38 -22.86 -12.65
CA TYR A 799 25.67 -22.27 -11.34
C TYR A 799 26.43 -23.25 -10.47
N THR A 800 27.44 -22.77 -9.74
CA THR A 800 28.12 -23.52 -8.68
C THR A 800 27.65 -23.01 -7.33
N THR A 801 27.06 -23.88 -6.53
CA THR A 801 26.55 -23.57 -5.18
C THR A 801 27.47 -24.18 -4.12
N GLU A 802 27.93 -23.38 -3.16
CA GLU A 802 28.86 -23.81 -2.10
C GLU A 802 28.72 -23.00 -0.80
N ILE A 803 29.10 -23.62 0.33
CA ILE A 803 29.12 -22.96 1.64
C ILE A 803 30.49 -22.30 1.87
N VAL A 804 30.53 -20.96 1.85
CA VAL A 804 31.78 -20.19 1.85
C VAL A 804 32.31 -19.80 3.23
N SER A 805 31.45 -19.77 4.26
CA SER A 805 31.82 -19.23 5.58
C SER A 805 32.27 -20.27 6.61
N LEU A 806 32.35 -21.56 6.25
CA LEU A 806 32.69 -22.63 7.20
C LEU A 806 34.09 -22.45 7.83
N PRO A 807 34.21 -22.49 9.17
CA PRO A 807 35.51 -22.53 9.83
C PRO A 807 36.34 -23.74 9.40
N SER A 808 37.67 -23.58 9.30
CA SER A 808 38.58 -24.62 8.76
C SER A 808 38.63 -25.97 9.52
N TYR A 809 37.95 -26.08 10.67
CA TYR A 809 37.75 -27.30 11.44
C TYR A 809 36.44 -28.04 11.12
N PHE A 810 35.61 -27.49 10.22
CA PHE A 810 34.47 -28.15 9.57
C PHE A 810 34.77 -28.45 8.09
N SER A 811 33.89 -29.20 7.43
CA SER A 811 33.89 -29.46 5.98
C SER A 811 32.53 -29.98 5.54
N SER A 812 32.03 -29.56 4.38
CA SER A 812 30.82 -30.08 3.75
C SER A 812 31.10 -31.31 2.86
N ASP A 813 30.12 -32.21 2.75
CA ASP A 813 29.98 -33.21 1.69
C ASP A 813 28.55 -33.09 1.12
N PRO A 814 28.36 -32.76 -0.18
CA PRO A 814 29.40 -32.39 -1.14
C PRO A 814 30.09 -31.06 -0.79
N GLU A 815 31.29 -30.85 -1.36
CA GLU A 815 32.03 -29.57 -1.24
C GLU A 815 31.26 -28.45 -1.96
N SER A 816 30.69 -28.74 -3.13
CA SER A 816 29.80 -27.87 -3.91
C SER A 816 28.85 -28.66 -4.82
N HIS A 817 27.72 -28.04 -5.18
CA HIS A 817 26.80 -28.52 -6.22
C HIS A 817 27.01 -27.77 -7.53
N ILE A 818 26.65 -28.40 -8.66
CA ILE A 818 26.62 -27.76 -9.98
C ILE A 818 25.21 -27.89 -10.54
N ASN A 819 24.51 -26.76 -10.55
CA ASN A 819 23.11 -26.62 -10.94
C ASN A 819 23.04 -26.06 -12.37
N GLN A 820 22.03 -26.48 -13.13
CA GLN A 820 21.97 -26.28 -14.58
C GLN A 820 20.54 -25.94 -14.99
N PHE A 821 20.30 -24.67 -15.31
CA PHE A 821 19.02 -24.15 -15.78
C PHE A 821 19.00 -23.99 -17.30
N ALA A 822 17.83 -24.26 -17.90
CA ALA A 822 17.62 -24.27 -19.36
C ALA A 822 16.33 -23.51 -19.74
N GLY A 823 16.00 -22.52 -18.92
CA GLY A 823 14.80 -21.68 -18.89
C GLY A 823 14.74 -20.92 -17.55
N VAL A 824 13.63 -20.22 -17.30
CA VAL A 824 13.24 -19.64 -15.99
C VAL A 824 12.30 -20.60 -15.23
N ASN A 825 11.88 -20.26 -14.01
CA ASN A 825 11.07 -21.09 -13.10
C ASN A 825 11.46 -22.60 -13.07
N ASN A 826 12.73 -22.89 -12.73
CA ASN A 826 13.18 -24.26 -12.44
C ASN A 826 13.66 -24.36 -10.99
N VAL A 827 13.17 -25.37 -10.27
CA VAL A 827 13.61 -25.67 -8.89
C VAL A 827 14.67 -26.78 -8.89
N VAL A 828 15.79 -26.57 -8.19
CA VAL A 828 16.86 -27.57 -7.97
C VAL A 828 17.19 -27.69 -6.48
N VAL A 829 17.28 -28.93 -6.00
CA VAL A 829 17.66 -29.26 -4.60
C VAL A 829 19.16 -29.52 -4.49
N ALA A 830 19.80 -28.89 -3.51
CA ALA A 830 21.25 -28.81 -3.35
C ALA A 830 21.67 -28.90 -1.85
N ASP A 831 21.31 -29.99 -1.19
CA ASP A 831 21.56 -30.23 0.24
C ASP A 831 23.05 -30.36 0.60
N PHE A 832 23.44 -29.89 1.79
CA PHE A 832 24.79 -29.99 2.33
C PHE A 832 24.83 -30.69 3.70
N CYS A 833 25.79 -31.59 3.87
CA CYS A 833 26.08 -32.23 5.15
C CYS A 833 27.44 -31.76 5.67
N VAL A 834 27.47 -31.06 6.80
CA VAL A 834 28.68 -30.52 7.44
C VAL A 834 29.16 -31.48 8.53
N ALA A 835 30.44 -31.81 8.52
CA ALA A 835 31.08 -32.65 9.52
C ALA A 835 32.31 -31.96 10.14
N ALA A 836 32.54 -32.20 11.43
CA ALA A 836 33.71 -31.70 12.14
C ALA A 836 34.98 -32.50 11.78
N ASN A 837 35.96 -31.86 11.14
CA ASN A 837 37.24 -32.47 10.79
C ASN A 837 38.26 -32.45 11.96
N GLN A 838 38.04 -31.61 12.97
CA GLN A 838 38.86 -31.47 14.18
C GLN A 838 37.99 -31.26 15.43
N THR A 839 38.51 -31.62 16.61
CA THR A 839 37.87 -31.32 17.90
C THR A 839 38.34 -29.95 18.41
N VAL A 840 37.41 -29.01 18.54
CA VAL A 840 37.63 -27.60 18.90
C VAL A 840 36.58 -27.20 19.94
N ASN A 841 37.01 -26.42 20.93
CA ASN A 841 36.14 -25.75 21.90
C ASN A 841 36.29 -24.25 21.65
N ASP A 842 35.19 -23.55 21.40
CA ASP A 842 35.18 -22.14 21.00
C ASP A 842 33.77 -21.57 21.23
N VAL A 843 33.61 -20.61 22.15
CA VAL A 843 32.32 -19.96 22.50
C VAL A 843 32.48 -18.46 22.67
N ASN A 844 31.70 -17.69 21.91
CA ASN A 844 31.75 -16.22 21.94
C ASN A 844 30.48 -15.59 22.51
N ILE A 845 30.58 -14.32 22.88
CA ILE A 845 29.49 -13.57 23.52
C ILE A 845 29.46 -12.12 23.04
N THR A 846 28.25 -11.58 22.88
CA THR A 846 27.98 -10.18 22.57
C THR A 846 26.85 -9.64 23.46
N MET A 847 26.66 -8.32 23.48
CA MET A 847 25.59 -7.68 24.25
C MET A 847 25.12 -6.42 23.55
N TYR A 848 23.80 -6.28 23.39
CA TYR A 848 23.15 -5.18 22.69
C TYR A 848 22.07 -4.53 23.58
N PRO A 849 21.84 -3.21 23.47
CA PRO A 849 20.67 -2.58 24.08
C PRO A 849 19.43 -2.88 23.25
N LEU A 850 18.32 -3.23 23.91
CA LEU A 850 17.00 -3.29 23.27
C LEU A 850 16.28 -1.94 23.34
N ASN A 851 16.66 -1.06 24.28
CA ASN A 851 16.15 0.31 24.34
C ASN A 851 17.14 1.30 24.97
N SER A 852 16.80 2.59 24.91
CA SER A 852 17.65 3.68 25.41
C SER A 852 17.55 3.88 26.92
N ALA A 853 18.68 3.76 27.63
CA ALA A 853 18.76 4.04 29.05
C ALA A 853 18.47 5.53 29.37
N ARG A 854 17.43 5.78 30.17
CA ARG A 854 16.98 7.10 30.64
C ARG A 854 16.87 7.13 32.17
N PRO A 855 17.28 8.20 32.89
CA PRO A 855 17.27 8.21 34.36
C PRO A 855 15.86 8.04 34.94
N GLY A 856 15.65 7.00 35.74
CA GLY A 856 14.35 6.68 36.33
C GLY A 856 13.46 5.74 35.50
N PHE A 857 13.88 5.32 34.31
CA PHE A 857 13.16 4.38 33.45
C PHE A 857 13.83 2.99 33.46
N GLY A 858 13.11 1.99 32.93
CA GLY A 858 13.70 0.70 32.58
C GLY A 858 14.71 0.83 31.45
N ALA A 859 15.70 -0.05 31.44
CA ALA A 859 16.62 -0.29 30.34
C ALA A 859 16.75 -1.80 30.11
N SER A 860 16.48 -2.26 28.89
CA SER A 860 16.51 -3.66 28.47
C SER A 860 17.74 -3.93 27.59
N TYR A 861 18.34 -5.11 27.73
CA TYR A 861 19.50 -5.55 26.98
C TYR A 861 19.37 -7.02 26.62
N ILE A 862 19.93 -7.42 25.49
CA ILE A 862 20.03 -8.83 25.09
C ILE A 862 21.50 -9.27 25.03
N VAL A 863 21.80 -10.44 25.59
CA VAL A 863 23.14 -11.04 25.63
C VAL A 863 23.12 -12.29 24.77
N ASN A 864 23.72 -12.22 23.58
CA ASN A 864 23.77 -13.33 22.62
C ASN A 864 25.08 -14.09 22.78
N PHE A 865 25.02 -15.43 22.80
CA PHE A 865 26.18 -16.30 22.96
C PHE A 865 26.07 -17.53 22.07
N ASN A 866 27.18 -17.91 21.43
CA ASN A 866 27.19 -18.86 20.33
C ASN A 866 28.35 -19.85 20.49
N ASN A 867 28.13 -21.11 20.11
CA ASN A 867 29.18 -22.13 20.07
C ASN A 867 29.72 -22.28 18.65
N VAL A 868 30.82 -21.58 18.37
CA VAL A 868 31.50 -21.64 17.07
C VAL A 868 32.49 -22.82 16.98
N GLY A 869 32.67 -23.59 18.05
CA GLY A 869 33.51 -24.79 18.11
C GLY A 869 32.86 -26.04 17.49
N THR A 870 33.39 -27.22 17.81
CA THR A 870 32.92 -28.52 17.27
C THR A 870 32.50 -29.52 18.34
N THR A 871 32.26 -29.06 19.58
CA THR A 871 31.81 -29.91 20.70
C THR A 871 30.63 -29.28 21.43
N VAL A 872 29.75 -30.10 22.00
CA VAL A 872 28.66 -29.62 22.87
C VAL A 872 29.26 -29.12 24.19
N LEU A 873 28.89 -27.90 24.60
CA LEU A 873 29.48 -27.20 25.76
C LEU A 873 28.42 -26.84 26.82
N SER A 874 28.89 -26.64 28.05
CA SER A 874 28.05 -26.27 29.21
C SER A 874 28.94 -25.68 30.31
N ASP A 875 28.76 -24.41 30.64
CA ASP A 875 29.49 -23.71 31.70
C ASP A 875 28.69 -22.48 32.16
N VAL A 876 29.33 -21.38 32.57
CA VAL A 876 28.66 -20.17 33.06
C VAL A 876 28.89 -18.92 32.21
N ILE A 877 27.90 -18.03 32.20
CA ILE A 877 27.97 -16.66 31.69
C ILE A 877 27.92 -15.70 32.87
N THR A 878 28.78 -14.68 32.89
CA THR A 878 28.80 -13.62 33.91
C THR A 878 28.69 -12.25 33.26
N ILE A 879 27.84 -11.39 33.83
CA ILE A 879 27.62 -10.00 33.40
C ILE A 879 27.97 -9.08 34.58
N GLU A 880 29.03 -8.30 34.45
CA GLU A 880 29.42 -7.23 35.38
C GLU A 880 28.80 -5.89 34.94
N PHE A 881 28.23 -5.10 35.87
CA PHE A 881 27.52 -3.85 35.57
C PHE A 881 27.66 -2.80 36.71
N ASP A 882 27.42 -1.52 36.40
CA ASP A 882 27.50 -0.43 37.40
C ASP A 882 26.26 -0.35 38.31
N GLY A 883 26.25 -1.19 39.34
CA GLY A 883 25.26 -1.20 40.42
C GLY A 883 25.17 0.08 41.27
N SER A 884 26.00 1.09 41.00
CA SER A 884 25.83 2.43 41.59
C SER A 884 24.92 3.34 40.76
N LYS A 885 24.62 2.98 39.50
CA LYS A 885 23.78 3.72 38.56
C LYS A 885 22.47 3.03 38.16
N MET A 886 22.37 1.72 38.35
CA MET A 886 21.18 0.94 38.01
C MET A 886 21.02 -0.28 38.93
N GLU A 887 19.80 -0.81 38.99
CA GLU A 887 19.46 -2.04 39.71
C GLU A 887 18.93 -3.10 38.72
N PHE A 888 19.26 -4.37 38.91
CA PHE A 888 18.75 -5.46 38.07
C PHE A 888 17.33 -5.86 38.49
N SER A 889 16.45 -6.02 37.50
CA SER A 889 15.03 -6.34 37.70
C SER A 889 14.77 -7.83 37.56
N ASN A 890 15.02 -8.37 36.37
CA ASN A 890 14.71 -9.73 35.93
C ASN A 890 15.42 -10.03 34.60
N ALA A 891 15.41 -11.29 34.19
CA ALA A 891 15.93 -11.78 32.91
C ALA A 891 15.05 -12.92 32.39
N SER A 892 15.20 -13.28 31.11
CA SER A 892 14.51 -14.44 30.52
C SER A 892 14.98 -15.76 31.16
N GLU A 893 16.29 -15.91 31.36
CA GLU A 893 16.89 -17.14 31.91
C GLU A 893 16.96 -17.18 33.45
N PRO A 894 16.99 -18.39 34.07
CA PRO A 894 17.14 -18.52 35.52
C PRO A 894 18.54 -18.08 36.02
N VAL A 895 18.57 -16.95 36.72
CA VAL A 895 19.79 -16.44 37.40
C VAL A 895 20.34 -17.47 38.39
N SER A 896 21.56 -17.95 38.16
CA SER A 896 22.24 -18.92 39.03
C SER A 896 22.98 -18.23 40.20
N SER A 897 23.43 -17.00 40.01
CA SER A 897 24.07 -16.18 41.05
C SER A 897 23.85 -14.68 40.81
N GLN A 898 23.70 -13.90 41.89
CA GLN A 898 23.51 -12.44 41.81
C GLN A 898 24.26 -11.72 42.94
N THR A 899 24.85 -10.58 42.60
CA THR A 899 25.39 -9.58 43.53
C THR A 899 24.92 -8.18 43.13
N SER A 900 25.40 -7.12 43.79
CA SER A 900 25.09 -5.74 43.39
C SER A 900 25.83 -5.26 42.14
N GLU A 901 26.90 -5.93 41.71
CA GLU A 901 27.78 -5.47 40.61
C GLU A 901 27.95 -6.55 39.51
N ALA A 902 27.40 -7.76 39.71
CA ALA A 902 27.48 -8.85 38.75
C ALA A 902 26.34 -9.88 38.89
N ILE A 903 25.94 -10.48 37.77
CA ILE A 903 24.93 -11.54 37.62
C ILE A 903 25.58 -12.74 36.91
N THR A 904 25.11 -13.95 37.21
CA THR A 904 25.58 -15.22 36.62
C THR A 904 24.40 -16.06 36.14
N PHE A 905 24.57 -16.69 34.97
CA PHE A 905 23.67 -17.70 34.40
C PHE A 905 24.47 -18.98 34.11
N ASP A 906 23.82 -20.14 34.20
CA ASP A 906 24.41 -21.44 33.85
C ASP A 906 23.82 -21.88 32.50
N TYR A 907 24.65 -22.18 31.49
CA TYR A 907 24.18 -22.65 30.18
C TYR A 907 24.46 -24.15 30.01
N LEU A 908 23.49 -24.88 29.48
CA LEU A 908 23.51 -26.35 29.38
C LEU A 908 23.32 -26.84 27.95
N GLU A 909 24.12 -27.83 27.56
CA GLU A 909 24.05 -28.57 26.29
C GLU A 909 23.88 -27.64 25.06
N LEU A 910 24.79 -26.67 24.91
CA LEU A 910 24.88 -25.78 23.76
C LEU A 910 25.67 -26.47 22.64
N ASN A 911 25.02 -26.78 21.53
CA ASN A 911 25.55 -27.56 20.41
C ASN A 911 26.40 -26.69 19.47
N PRO A 912 27.29 -27.26 18.63
CA PRO A 912 27.99 -26.52 17.59
C PRO A 912 27.02 -25.78 16.66
N PHE A 913 27.37 -24.55 16.27
CA PHE A 913 26.52 -23.57 15.57
C PHE A 913 25.26 -23.11 16.33
N GLU A 914 24.99 -23.63 17.54
CA GLU A 914 23.84 -23.17 18.32
C GLU A 914 24.11 -21.78 18.92
N SER A 915 23.15 -20.89 18.70
CA SER A 915 23.08 -19.52 19.22
C SER A 915 21.94 -19.43 20.23
N ARG A 916 22.18 -18.80 21.38
CA ARG A 916 21.16 -18.51 22.38
C ARG A 916 21.29 -17.08 22.90
N SER A 917 20.20 -16.56 23.44
CA SER A 917 20.10 -15.20 23.98
C SER A 917 19.64 -15.19 25.43
N ILE A 918 19.98 -14.13 26.16
CA ILE A 918 19.40 -13.81 27.47
C ILE A 918 18.96 -12.35 27.43
N GLU A 919 17.65 -12.10 27.53
CA GLU A 919 17.16 -10.74 27.79
C GLU A 919 17.35 -10.42 29.28
N MET A 920 17.75 -9.18 29.57
CA MET A 920 18.01 -8.66 30.92
C MET A 920 17.46 -7.25 31.06
N HIS A 921 16.56 -7.04 32.03
CA HIS A 921 16.01 -5.73 32.32
C HIS A 921 16.61 -5.15 33.60
N PHE A 922 16.87 -3.84 33.58
CA PHE A 922 17.39 -3.07 34.69
C PHE A 922 16.57 -1.80 34.91
N GLN A 923 16.46 -1.35 36.15
CA GLN A 923 15.93 -0.04 36.50
C GLN A 923 17.09 0.95 36.60
N VAL A 924 17.14 1.96 35.73
CA VAL A 924 18.14 3.04 35.83
C VAL A 924 17.73 3.98 36.97
N TYR A 925 18.66 4.35 37.85
CA TYR A 925 18.38 5.27 38.94
C TYR A 925 18.10 6.70 38.44
N THR A 926 17.38 7.49 39.23
CA THR A 926 17.06 8.88 38.93
C THR A 926 18.24 9.83 39.18
N ILE A 927 18.21 11.00 38.53
CA ILE A 927 19.06 12.15 38.86
C ILE A 927 18.89 12.48 40.36
N PRO A 928 19.97 12.74 41.14
CA PRO A 928 21.36 12.94 40.71
C PRO A 928 22.25 11.70 40.79
N THR A 929 21.69 10.50 41.01
CA THR A 929 22.46 9.25 41.12
C THR A 929 23.03 8.86 39.76
N THR A 930 22.19 8.93 38.73
CA THR A 930 22.55 8.71 37.32
C THR A 930 22.08 9.91 36.52
N ASN A 931 22.96 10.47 35.70
CA ASN A 931 22.76 11.76 35.02
C ASN A 931 22.74 11.57 33.50
N ILE A 932 22.13 12.50 32.78
CA ILE A 932 22.24 12.51 31.31
C ILE A 932 23.73 12.74 30.95
N GLY A 933 24.26 11.90 30.06
CA GLY A 933 25.69 11.85 29.73
C GLY A 933 26.55 10.97 30.66
N ASP A 934 25.98 10.32 31.69
CA ASP A 934 26.67 9.21 32.36
C ASP A 934 26.79 8.01 31.40
N VAL A 935 27.92 7.31 31.43
CA VAL A 935 28.06 6.02 30.76
C VAL A 935 27.68 4.89 31.73
N LEU A 936 26.87 3.94 31.25
CA LEU A 936 26.64 2.63 31.84
C LEU A 936 27.59 1.64 31.17
N SER A 937 28.53 1.08 31.93
CA SER A 937 29.51 0.11 31.44
C SER A 937 29.11 -1.30 31.85
N PHE A 938 29.05 -2.19 30.87
CA PHE A 938 28.82 -3.62 31.04
C PHE A 938 30.04 -4.41 30.57
N ARG A 939 30.33 -5.51 31.25
CA ARG A 939 31.32 -6.50 30.79
C ARG A 939 30.72 -7.90 30.92
N THR A 940 30.44 -8.53 29.78
CA THR A 940 29.99 -9.92 29.74
C THR A 940 31.20 -10.85 29.58
N THR A 941 31.07 -12.10 30.02
CA THR A 941 32.09 -13.14 29.86
C THR A 941 31.43 -14.50 29.84
N ILE A 942 31.79 -15.35 28.87
CA ILE A 942 31.40 -16.76 28.80
C ILE A 942 32.60 -17.65 29.07
N GLU A 943 32.47 -18.58 30.02
CA GLU A 943 33.47 -19.63 30.28
C GLU A 943 33.17 -20.86 29.39
N PRO A 944 34.14 -21.77 29.09
CA PRO A 944 35.46 -21.91 29.69
C PRO A 944 36.62 -21.32 28.86
N THR A 945 36.93 -20.04 29.11
CA THR A 945 37.99 -19.21 28.49
C THR A 945 39.39 -19.83 28.45
N SER A 946 39.65 -20.84 29.29
CA SER A 946 40.98 -21.46 29.46
C SER A 946 41.21 -22.76 28.67
N ILE A 947 40.18 -23.27 28.00
CA ILE A 947 40.26 -24.35 27.00
C ILE A 947 39.71 -23.93 25.63
N ASP A 948 39.24 -22.69 25.54
CA ASP A 948 38.77 -22.03 24.33
C ASP A 948 39.91 -21.83 23.31
N THR A 949 39.54 -21.71 22.04
CA THR A 949 40.45 -21.53 20.90
C THR A 949 40.55 -20.05 20.49
N THR A 950 39.50 -19.25 20.71
CA THR A 950 39.41 -17.84 20.32
C THR A 950 39.19 -16.88 21.51
N ALA A 951 39.24 -17.39 22.76
CA ALA A 951 39.56 -16.80 24.10
C ALA A 951 39.42 -15.28 24.38
N GLU A 952 39.80 -14.42 23.43
CA GLU A 952 39.53 -12.99 23.39
C GLU A 952 38.06 -12.62 23.09
N ASP A 953 37.29 -13.40 22.32
CA ASP A 953 35.87 -13.09 21.98
C ASP A 953 34.84 -13.68 22.97
N ASN A 954 35.29 -14.54 23.90
CA ASN A 954 34.58 -14.90 25.13
C ASN A 954 34.27 -13.70 26.06
N VAL A 955 34.71 -12.48 25.75
CA VAL A 955 34.58 -11.28 26.60
C VAL A 955 34.12 -10.07 25.79
N PHE A 956 32.87 -9.66 25.97
CA PHE A 956 32.37 -8.39 25.41
C PHE A 956 32.42 -7.26 26.45
N THR A 957 32.53 -6.01 25.99
CA THR A 957 32.46 -4.83 26.86
C THR A 957 31.64 -3.75 26.17
N PHE A 958 30.44 -3.52 26.68
CA PHE A 958 29.46 -2.60 26.12
C PHE A 958 29.39 -1.31 26.97
N ASN A 959 29.16 -0.17 26.32
CA ASN A 959 29.06 1.13 26.98
C ASN A 959 27.88 1.91 26.37
N GLN A 960 26.80 2.09 27.13
CA GLN A 960 25.68 2.91 26.72
C GLN A 960 25.77 4.29 27.39
N THR A 961 25.54 5.37 26.65
CA THR A 961 25.36 6.70 27.24
C THR A 961 23.91 6.86 27.68
N VAL A 962 23.70 7.32 28.91
CA VAL A 962 22.38 7.65 29.44
C VAL A 962 21.88 8.92 28.78
N ILE A 963 20.75 8.83 28.08
CA ILE A 963 20.12 9.96 27.39
C ILE A 963 18.86 10.42 28.15
N GLY A 964 18.22 11.45 27.64
CA GLY A 964 16.89 11.90 28.07
C GLY A 964 16.26 12.72 26.95
N ALA A 965 14.94 12.86 26.97
CA ALA A 965 14.28 13.80 26.08
C ALA A 965 14.82 15.22 26.33
N TYR A 966 15.03 15.98 25.25
CA TYR A 966 15.33 17.40 25.38
C TYR A 966 14.07 18.13 25.89
N ASP A 967 14.28 19.23 26.61
CA ASP A 967 13.19 20.18 26.87
C ASP A 967 12.74 20.75 25.53
N PRO A 968 11.44 20.73 25.16
CA PRO A 968 10.95 21.33 23.91
C PRO A 968 11.19 22.86 23.85
N ASN A 969 11.62 23.45 24.96
CA ASN A 969 12.16 24.80 25.06
C ASN A 969 13.70 24.78 24.90
N ASP A 970 14.19 24.75 23.66
CA ASP A 970 15.61 24.61 23.32
C ASP A 970 16.20 25.77 22.50
N ILE A 971 17.53 25.76 22.34
CA ILE A 971 18.27 26.55 21.36
C ILE A 971 19.33 25.66 20.69
N ALA A 972 19.44 25.74 19.36
CA ALA A 972 20.46 25.09 18.56
C ALA A 972 21.31 26.12 17.78
N VAL A 973 22.48 25.68 17.29
CA VAL A 973 23.36 26.44 16.38
C VAL A 973 23.76 25.52 15.22
N LEU A 974 23.53 25.96 13.98
CA LEU A 974 23.66 25.08 12.81
C LEU A 974 25.12 24.79 12.43
N GLU A 975 26.04 25.71 12.76
CA GLU A 975 27.49 25.52 12.60
C GLU A 975 28.11 24.62 13.70
N GLY A 976 27.28 24.12 14.63
CA GLY A 976 27.70 23.20 15.68
C GLY A 976 28.70 23.77 16.68
N GLU A 977 29.49 22.87 17.28
CA GLU A 977 30.40 23.23 18.39
C GLU A 977 31.70 23.93 17.95
N SER A 978 32.00 24.04 16.65
CA SER A 978 33.25 24.67 16.20
C SER A 978 33.22 25.19 14.76
N ILE A 979 33.83 26.36 14.53
CA ILE A 979 34.09 26.93 13.20
C ILE A 979 35.59 27.22 13.01
N TYR A 980 36.06 27.33 11.77
CA TYR A 980 37.43 27.73 11.47
C TYR A 980 37.62 29.26 11.52
N LEU A 981 38.87 29.71 11.73
CA LEU A 981 39.20 31.14 11.82
C LEU A 981 38.86 31.96 10.56
N GLU A 982 38.79 31.33 9.38
CA GLU A 982 38.39 32.00 8.14
C GLU A 982 36.87 32.22 8.05
N GLU A 983 36.08 31.25 8.50
CA GLU A 983 34.61 31.28 8.63
C GLU A 983 34.12 32.25 9.72
N ALA A 984 35.02 32.72 10.60
CA ALA A 984 34.70 33.74 11.61
C ALA A 984 34.28 35.11 11.02
N ASN A 985 34.30 35.26 9.69
CA ASN A 985 33.72 36.41 8.97
C ASN A 985 32.26 36.18 8.53
N ASP A 986 31.72 34.97 8.69
CA ASP A 986 30.40 34.56 8.24
C ASP A 986 29.34 34.61 9.35
N TYR A 987 28.17 34.03 9.12
CA TYR A 987 27.05 34.07 10.07
C TYR A 987 27.03 32.77 10.88
N LEU A 988 26.76 32.89 12.18
CA LEU A 988 26.24 31.79 12.99
C LEU A 988 24.71 31.84 12.93
N HIS A 989 24.08 30.72 12.57
CA HIS A 989 22.63 30.57 12.49
C HIS A 989 22.11 29.87 13.75
N TYR A 990 21.17 30.50 14.45
CA TYR A 990 20.55 29.97 15.66
C TYR A 990 19.05 29.79 15.44
N ILE A 991 18.51 28.69 15.96
CA ILE A 991 17.08 28.49 16.14
C ILE A 991 16.79 28.33 17.63
N ILE A 992 15.71 28.94 18.11
CA ILE A 992 15.12 28.74 19.44
C ILE A 992 13.75 28.12 19.21
N ARG A 993 13.45 26.99 19.86
CA ARG A 993 12.12 26.37 19.91
C ARG A 993 11.51 26.56 21.30
N PHE A 994 10.19 26.56 21.37
CA PHE A 994 9.42 26.63 22.61
C PHE A 994 8.06 25.97 22.42
N GLN A 995 7.54 25.34 23.47
CA GLN A 995 6.24 24.71 23.47
C GLN A 995 5.52 25.01 24.79
N ASN A 996 4.22 25.28 24.73
CA ASN A 996 3.40 25.49 25.92
C ASN A 996 2.96 24.14 26.53
N THR A 997 3.86 23.47 27.25
CA THR A 997 3.58 22.26 28.04
C THR A 997 2.81 22.57 29.35
N GLY A 998 1.87 23.52 29.26
CA GLY A 998 0.98 23.96 30.34
C GLY A 998 -0.28 23.10 30.44
N THR A 999 -1.35 23.70 30.96
CA THR A 999 -2.71 23.13 30.97
C THR A 999 -3.76 24.23 30.67
N ALA A 1000 -3.34 25.24 29.91
CA ALA A 1000 -4.13 26.36 29.39
C ALA A 1000 -3.30 27.14 28.36
N SER A 1001 -3.97 27.77 27.39
CA SER A 1001 -3.33 28.60 26.35
C SER A 1001 -2.58 29.81 26.92
N ALA A 1002 -1.32 30.00 26.53
CA ALA A 1002 -0.50 31.14 26.93
C ALA A 1002 -0.90 32.40 26.13
N GLN A 1003 -1.29 33.46 26.84
CA GLN A 1003 -1.74 34.71 26.22
C GLN A 1003 -0.58 35.51 25.64
N ASN A 1004 0.61 35.43 26.23
CA ASN A 1004 1.81 36.14 25.79
C ASN A 1004 3.06 35.26 25.97
N VAL A 1005 4.01 35.34 25.05
CA VAL A 1005 5.32 34.68 25.16
C VAL A 1005 6.44 35.71 25.04
N VAL A 1006 7.44 35.63 25.93
CA VAL A 1006 8.64 36.49 25.88
C VAL A 1006 9.90 35.64 25.92
N VAL A 1007 10.57 35.50 24.77
CA VAL A 1007 11.86 34.81 24.65
C VAL A 1007 12.98 35.82 24.83
N LYS A 1008 13.72 35.74 25.94
CA LYS A 1008 14.87 36.60 26.23
C LYS A 1008 16.15 35.84 25.94
N ASN A 1009 17.09 36.49 25.26
CA ASN A 1009 18.41 35.93 25.00
C ASN A 1009 19.48 37.01 25.26
N ARG A 1010 20.68 36.61 25.70
CA ARG A 1010 21.79 37.54 25.95
C ARG A 1010 23.02 37.08 25.20
N PHE A 1011 23.37 37.81 24.13
CA PHE A 1011 24.52 37.50 23.29
C PHE A 1011 25.84 37.60 24.05
N ASP A 1012 26.79 36.72 23.70
CA ASP A 1012 28.18 36.83 24.10
C ASP A 1012 28.78 38.18 23.66
N GLU A 1013 29.70 38.74 24.45
CA GLU A 1013 30.37 40.01 24.14
C GLU A 1013 31.19 39.95 22.84
N LYS A 1014 31.50 38.75 22.32
CA LYS A 1014 32.18 38.53 21.03
C LYS A 1014 31.27 38.52 19.81
N LEU A 1015 29.94 38.46 19.94
CA LEU A 1015 29.01 38.54 18.81
C LEU A 1015 28.70 40.01 18.47
N ASP A 1016 28.52 40.32 17.18
CA ASP A 1016 28.19 41.67 16.70
C ASP A 1016 26.69 41.82 16.47
N TRP A 1017 25.99 42.35 17.49
CA TRP A 1017 24.55 42.62 17.44
C TRP A 1017 24.11 43.51 16.27
N THR A 1018 25.01 44.31 15.68
CA THR A 1018 24.68 45.16 14.53
C THR A 1018 24.56 44.36 13.22
N THR A 1019 24.95 43.09 13.24
CA THR A 1019 24.82 42.15 12.11
C THR A 1019 23.61 41.22 12.22
N LEU A 1020 22.83 41.30 13.32
CA LEU A 1020 21.68 40.45 13.55
C LEU A 1020 20.65 40.56 12.40
N LYS A 1021 20.27 39.41 11.85
CA LYS A 1021 19.16 39.22 10.94
C LYS A 1021 18.19 38.19 11.52
N LEU A 1022 16.91 38.39 11.27
CA LEU A 1022 15.85 37.42 11.54
C LEU A 1022 15.58 36.69 10.22
N GLU A 1023 15.42 35.38 10.26
CA GLU A 1023 15.24 34.56 9.06
C GLU A 1023 13.79 34.09 8.96
N ALA A 1024 13.29 33.32 9.94
CA ALA A 1024 11.88 32.95 10.06
C ALA A 1024 11.41 32.96 11.53
N ILE A 1025 10.12 33.19 11.75
CA ILE A 1025 9.49 33.21 13.09
C ILE A 1025 8.06 32.71 12.94
N SER A 1026 7.70 31.68 13.71
CA SER A 1026 6.36 31.04 13.71
C SER A 1026 5.18 32.01 13.90
N HIS A 1027 5.35 33.06 14.70
CA HIS A 1027 4.25 33.93 15.15
C HIS A 1027 4.61 35.42 15.06
N SER A 1028 3.58 36.26 14.94
CA SER A 1028 3.73 37.73 14.96
C SER A 1028 4.38 38.23 16.25
N THR A 1029 5.52 38.91 16.14
CA THR A 1029 6.35 39.31 17.28
C THR A 1029 6.92 40.72 17.13
N ARG A 1030 7.35 41.34 18.25
CA ARG A 1030 8.30 42.46 18.21
C ARG A 1030 9.66 42.02 18.76
N VAL A 1031 10.71 42.67 18.27
CA VAL A 1031 12.09 42.44 18.75
C VAL A 1031 12.63 43.71 19.40
N GLU A 1032 13.12 43.56 20.64
CA GLU A 1032 13.78 44.62 21.38
C GLU A 1032 15.25 44.24 21.65
N ILE A 1033 16.19 45.09 21.21
CA ILE A 1033 17.61 44.98 21.56
C ILE A 1033 17.95 46.11 22.54
N ARG A 1034 18.54 45.74 23.69
CA ARG A 1034 18.94 46.66 24.76
C ARG A 1034 20.41 46.41 25.13
N ASN A 1035 21.10 47.44 25.61
CA ASN A 1035 22.49 47.36 26.13
C ASN A 1035 23.54 46.70 25.22
N GLU A 1036 23.34 46.70 23.89
CA GLU A 1036 24.22 46.05 22.89
C GLU A 1036 24.27 44.51 22.95
N ASN A 1037 23.59 43.84 23.89
CA ASN A 1037 23.50 42.37 23.91
C ASN A 1037 22.28 41.73 24.61
N ASP A 1038 21.36 42.50 25.22
CA ASP A 1038 20.11 41.96 25.76
C ASP A 1038 19.03 41.96 24.66
N LEU A 1039 18.73 40.80 24.10
CA LEU A 1039 17.69 40.57 23.09
C LEU A 1039 16.39 40.07 23.75
N ALA A 1040 15.24 40.55 23.28
CA ALA A 1040 13.95 39.98 23.62
C ALA A 1040 13.03 39.93 22.39
N PHE A 1041 12.50 38.75 22.10
CA PHE A 1041 11.34 38.54 21.25
C PHE A 1041 10.10 38.58 22.13
N ILE A 1042 9.05 39.27 21.71
CA ILE A 1042 7.84 39.47 22.49
C ILE A 1042 6.61 39.29 21.59
N PHE A 1043 5.90 38.19 21.82
CA PHE A 1043 4.63 37.84 21.22
C PHE A 1043 3.52 38.29 22.19
N ASP A 1044 2.87 39.42 21.91
CA ASP A 1044 1.68 39.86 22.65
C ASP A 1044 0.44 39.17 22.03
N ASN A 1045 -0.50 38.68 22.84
CA ASN A 1045 -1.74 38.04 22.40
C ASN A 1045 -1.53 36.86 21.42
N ILE A 1046 -0.54 35.99 21.69
CA ILE A 1046 -0.23 34.83 20.85
C ILE A 1046 -1.30 33.72 20.94
N ASN A 1047 -2.01 33.62 22.07
CA ASN A 1047 -3.04 32.59 22.34
C ASN A 1047 -2.57 31.13 22.15
N LEU A 1048 -1.26 30.88 22.25
CA LEU A 1048 -0.62 29.59 22.01
C LEU A 1048 -1.27 28.50 22.89
N PRO A 1049 -2.01 27.50 22.33
CA PRO A 1049 -2.68 26.46 23.12
C PRO A 1049 -1.70 25.62 23.93
N ASP A 1050 -2.19 24.82 24.87
CA ASP A 1050 -1.34 23.85 25.58
C ASP A 1050 -1.33 22.49 24.89
N SER A 1051 -0.17 21.82 24.98
CA SER A 1051 0.16 20.59 24.25
C SER A 1051 -0.67 19.35 24.59
N ILE A 1052 -1.71 19.49 25.42
CA ILE A 1052 -2.67 18.42 25.76
C ILE A 1052 -3.96 18.57 24.94
N HIS A 1053 -4.32 19.78 24.52
CA HIS A 1053 -5.56 20.07 23.81
C HIS A 1053 -5.35 20.41 22.33
N ASN A 1054 -4.14 20.79 21.93
CA ASN A 1054 -3.71 20.85 20.54
C ASN A 1054 -2.17 20.83 20.52
N GLU A 1055 -1.57 19.67 20.22
CA GLU A 1055 -0.11 19.52 20.20
C GLU A 1055 0.53 20.38 19.09
N PRO A 1056 0.11 20.29 17.80
CA PRO A 1056 0.79 20.99 16.70
C PRO A 1056 0.80 22.52 16.85
N ALA A 1057 -0.31 23.12 17.26
CA ALA A 1057 -0.39 24.57 17.48
C ALA A 1057 0.21 25.03 18.83
N SER A 1058 0.61 24.13 19.73
CA SER A 1058 1.26 24.50 21.00
C SER A 1058 2.74 24.93 20.83
N HIS A 1059 3.30 24.73 19.64
CA HIS A 1059 4.70 24.99 19.30
C HIS A 1059 4.97 26.42 18.80
N GLY A 1060 6.20 26.86 18.98
CA GLY A 1060 6.71 28.07 18.34
C GLY A 1060 8.23 28.06 18.18
N TYR A 1061 8.70 28.69 17.11
CA TYR A 1061 10.12 28.84 16.83
C TYR A 1061 10.50 30.27 16.44
N ILE A 1062 11.79 30.58 16.60
CA ILE A 1062 12.48 31.79 16.14
C ILE A 1062 13.82 31.38 15.53
N SER A 1063 14.07 31.66 14.25
CA SER A 1063 15.38 31.52 13.62
C SER A 1063 16.00 32.88 13.25
N TYR A 1064 17.28 33.04 13.54
CA TYR A 1064 18.03 34.28 13.32
C TYR A 1064 19.51 33.99 13.12
N LYS A 1065 20.23 34.95 12.52
CA LYS A 1065 21.68 34.82 12.32
C LYS A 1065 22.47 36.08 12.66
N ILE A 1066 23.67 35.87 13.17
CA ILE A 1066 24.54 36.91 13.75
C ILE A 1066 26.01 36.57 13.51
N LYS A 1067 26.86 37.57 13.27
CA LYS A 1067 28.29 37.36 13.03
C LYS A 1067 29.14 37.49 14.30
N PRO A 1068 30.27 36.77 14.38
CA PRO A 1068 31.37 37.15 15.27
C PRO A 1068 31.88 38.57 15.01
N LYS A 1069 32.45 39.21 16.04
CA LYS A 1069 33.14 40.50 15.88
C LYS A 1069 34.49 40.32 15.15
N PRO A 1070 34.92 41.25 14.28
CA PRO A 1070 36.18 41.14 13.51
C PRO A 1070 37.51 41.13 14.29
N ASN A 1071 37.49 40.85 15.60
CA ASN A 1071 38.66 40.81 16.48
C ASN A 1071 38.80 39.50 17.27
N VAL A 1072 38.00 38.48 16.94
CA VAL A 1072 38.08 37.14 17.53
C VAL A 1072 39.34 36.38 17.06
N VAL A 1073 39.76 35.37 17.83
CA VAL A 1073 40.99 34.59 17.60
C VAL A 1073 40.79 33.10 17.86
N LEU A 1074 41.76 32.26 17.44
CA LEU A 1074 41.79 30.84 17.77
C LEU A 1074 41.62 30.59 19.28
N GLY A 1075 40.74 29.67 19.64
CA GLY A 1075 40.35 29.38 21.03
C GLY A 1075 39.32 30.36 21.62
N ASP A 1076 38.75 31.28 20.84
CA ASP A 1076 37.56 32.02 21.26
C ASP A 1076 36.31 31.15 21.15
N ILE A 1077 35.70 30.86 22.30
CA ILE A 1077 34.36 30.27 22.38
C ILE A 1077 33.29 31.37 22.43
N PHE A 1078 32.21 31.21 21.66
CA PHE A 1078 30.95 31.95 21.76
C PHE A 1078 29.95 31.16 22.62
N TYR A 1079 29.02 31.84 23.29
CA TYR A 1079 27.94 31.20 24.04
C TYR A 1079 26.59 31.82 23.74
N ASN A 1080 25.56 30.98 23.66
CA ASN A 1080 24.18 31.41 23.45
C ASN A 1080 23.22 30.58 24.32
N LYS A 1081 22.20 31.23 24.92
CA LYS A 1081 21.18 30.58 25.76
C LYS A 1081 19.96 31.49 25.92
N ALA A 1082 18.77 30.97 25.63
CA ALA A 1082 17.52 31.68 25.81
C ALA A 1082 16.88 31.38 27.18
N ASN A 1083 15.88 32.20 27.52
CA ASN A 1083 15.00 32.04 28.66
C ASN A 1083 13.59 32.51 28.27
N ILE A 1084 12.63 31.59 28.27
CA ILE A 1084 11.31 31.69 27.65
C ILE A 1084 10.26 31.87 28.74
N PHE A 1085 9.44 32.92 28.65
CA PHE A 1085 8.46 33.27 29.68
C PHE A 1085 7.06 33.22 29.09
N PHE A 1086 6.24 32.28 29.55
CA PHE A 1086 4.81 32.20 29.28
C PHE A 1086 4.07 33.11 30.28
N ASP A 1087 3.37 34.13 29.77
CA ASP A 1087 2.69 35.19 30.51
C ASP A 1087 3.51 35.82 31.66
N PHE A 1088 3.14 35.53 32.90
CA PHE A 1088 3.76 36.05 34.12
C PHE A 1088 4.49 34.97 34.92
N ASN A 1089 4.67 33.78 34.35
CA ASN A 1089 5.32 32.66 35.00
C ASN A 1089 6.85 32.87 35.12
N PRO A 1090 7.54 32.13 35.99
CA PRO A 1090 8.99 32.02 35.95
C PRO A 1090 9.43 31.53 34.56
N GLY A 1091 10.48 32.11 34.01
CA GLY A 1091 10.95 31.73 32.68
C GLY A 1091 11.71 30.40 32.66
N ILE A 1092 11.40 29.57 31.68
CA ILE A 1092 12.06 28.29 31.38
C ILE A 1092 13.41 28.59 30.73
N GLU A 1093 14.47 27.96 31.24
CA GLU A 1093 15.84 28.21 30.80
C GLU A 1093 16.30 27.09 29.86
N THR A 1094 16.55 27.42 28.57
CA THR A 1094 16.95 26.44 27.56
C THR A 1094 18.27 25.73 27.91
N ASN A 1095 18.61 24.71 27.13
CA ASN A 1095 20.01 24.29 26.95
C ASN A 1095 20.93 25.49 26.57
N ARG A 1096 22.25 25.27 26.60
CA ARG A 1096 23.25 26.29 26.25
C ARG A 1096 24.13 25.76 25.13
N VAL A 1097 24.13 26.44 24.00
CA VAL A 1097 25.03 26.15 22.89
C VAL A 1097 26.32 26.96 23.00
N SER A 1098 27.37 26.44 22.39
CA SER A 1098 28.65 27.11 22.23
C SER A 1098 29.33 26.70 20.95
N THR A 1099 30.11 27.61 20.37
CA THR A 1099 30.90 27.37 19.16
C THR A 1099 32.31 27.90 19.40
N GLU A 1100 33.35 27.08 19.19
CA GLU A 1100 34.76 27.47 19.34
C GLU A 1100 35.43 27.77 17.99
N ILE A 1101 36.26 28.81 17.92
CA ILE A 1101 37.12 29.03 16.75
C ILE A 1101 38.35 28.12 16.80
N ILE A 1102 38.37 27.09 15.96
CA ILE A 1102 39.44 26.09 15.87
C ILE A 1102 40.43 26.37 14.72
N GLU A 1103 41.61 25.75 14.78
CA GLU A 1103 42.62 25.80 13.72
C GLU A 1103 42.40 24.64 12.73
N PHE A 1104 42.38 24.94 11.43
CA PHE A 1104 42.21 23.93 10.39
C PHE A 1104 43.43 23.00 10.33
N LEU A 1105 43.30 21.79 10.87
CA LEU A 1105 44.35 20.77 10.93
C LEU A 1105 44.43 19.88 9.66
N GLY A 1106 43.97 20.38 8.52
CA GLY A 1106 44.21 19.75 7.22
C GLY A 1106 45.62 20.07 6.70
N THR A 1107 46.36 19.05 6.25
CA THR A 1107 47.57 19.29 5.45
C THR A 1107 47.18 19.84 4.07
N GLU A 1108 47.75 20.97 3.66
CA GLU A 1108 47.68 21.42 2.25
C GLU A 1108 48.07 20.27 1.31
N ASP A 1109 47.15 19.78 0.46
CA ASP A 1109 47.50 18.85 -0.62
C ASP A 1109 48.19 19.62 -1.76
N SER A 1110 49.42 20.04 -1.46
CA SER A 1110 50.15 21.08 -2.18
C SER A 1110 50.62 20.65 -3.57
N SER A 1111 49.72 20.75 -4.55
CA SER A 1111 50.06 20.87 -5.98
C SER A 1111 50.97 19.75 -6.52
N ALA A 1112 50.59 18.48 -6.33
CA ALA A 1112 51.34 17.35 -6.87
C ALA A 1112 51.54 17.50 -8.40
N PRO A 1113 52.77 17.65 -8.92
CA PRO A 1113 53.03 18.01 -10.32
C PRO A 1113 52.82 16.86 -11.32
N PHE A 1114 52.31 15.71 -10.85
CA PHE A 1114 52.13 14.50 -11.63
C PHE A 1114 50.74 13.89 -11.38
N GLN A 1115 49.83 14.15 -12.33
CA GLN A 1115 48.50 13.52 -12.36
C GLN A 1115 48.55 12.22 -13.17
N PHE A 1116 47.96 11.17 -12.60
CA PHE A 1116 47.72 9.87 -13.24
C PHE A 1116 46.34 9.35 -12.78
N ALA A 1117 45.73 8.50 -13.61
CA ALA A 1117 44.50 7.80 -13.31
C ALA A 1117 44.79 6.34 -12.94
N VAL A 1118 43.89 5.76 -12.14
CA VAL A 1118 43.89 4.37 -11.69
C VAL A 1118 42.54 3.75 -12.03
N TYR A 1119 42.50 2.53 -12.55
CA TYR A 1119 41.24 1.82 -12.81
C TYR A 1119 41.44 0.30 -12.95
N PRO A 1120 40.40 -0.53 -12.67
CA PRO A 1120 39.25 -0.14 -11.86
C PRO A 1120 39.72 0.26 -10.44
N ASN A 1121 38.89 0.94 -9.65
CA ASN A 1121 39.22 1.26 -8.27
C ASN A 1121 37.92 1.48 -7.47
N PRO A 1122 37.36 0.47 -6.77
CA PRO A 1122 38.00 -0.80 -6.31
C PRO A 1122 38.51 -1.77 -7.40
N ALA A 1123 39.40 -2.71 -7.03
CA ALA A 1123 39.96 -3.68 -7.97
C ALA A 1123 40.25 -5.08 -7.39
N LYS A 1124 39.47 -6.10 -7.82
CA LYS A 1124 39.64 -7.53 -7.45
C LYS A 1124 41.07 -8.09 -7.62
N ASN A 1125 41.74 -7.87 -8.75
CA ASN A 1125 43.02 -8.57 -9.06
C ASN A 1125 44.12 -7.76 -9.76
N ILE A 1126 43.80 -6.87 -10.71
CA ILE A 1126 44.80 -6.08 -11.45
C ILE A 1126 44.37 -4.61 -11.50
N LEU A 1127 45.26 -3.73 -11.07
CA LEU A 1127 45.11 -2.28 -11.14
C LEU A 1127 45.90 -1.72 -12.33
N TYR A 1128 45.23 -0.97 -13.20
CA TYR A 1128 45.82 -0.30 -14.36
C TYR A 1128 46.13 1.17 -14.06
N LEU A 1129 47.22 1.68 -14.63
CA LEU A 1129 47.74 3.03 -14.42
C LEU A 1129 47.84 3.77 -15.76
N ASN A 1130 47.08 4.85 -15.92
CA ASN A 1130 47.12 5.69 -17.11
C ASN A 1130 47.73 7.06 -16.78
N SER A 1131 48.73 7.47 -17.56
CA SER A 1131 49.57 8.63 -17.30
C SER A 1131 50.09 9.24 -18.60
N LYS A 1132 50.10 10.58 -18.66
CA LYS A 1132 50.66 11.34 -19.80
C LYS A 1132 52.19 11.27 -19.88
N ASN A 1133 52.87 11.11 -18.74
CA ASN A 1133 54.32 10.88 -18.70
C ASN A 1133 54.60 9.39 -18.48
N LYS A 1134 55.70 8.88 -19.06
CA LYS A 1134 56.10 7.48 -18.86
C LYS A 1134 56.45 7.23 -17.38
N ILE A 1135 55.85 6.19 -16.80
CA ILE A 1135 56.08 5.77 -15.42
C ILE A 1135 57.50 5.17 -15.29
N SER A 1136 58.21 5.53 -14.21
CA SER A 1136 59.53 5.02 -13.86
C SER A 1136 59.48 4.01 -12.73
N SER A 1137 58.73 4.30 -11.67
CA SER A 1137 58.46 3.38 -10.54
C SER A 1137 57.05 3.51 -9.99
N VAL A 1138 56.54 2.40 -9.48
CA VAL A 1138 55.24 2.24 -8.83
C VAL A 1138 55.49 1.59 -7.47
N GLN A 1139 54.95 2.16 -6.39
CA GLN A 1139 55.10 1.67 -5.02
C GLN A 1139 53.73 1.65 -4.33
N LEU A 1140 53.30 0.48 -3.85
CA LEU A 1140 52.06 0.30 -3.10
C LEU A 1140 52.38 0.02 -1.63
N PHE A 1141 51.71 0.75 -0.73
CA PHE A 1141 51.89 0.67 0.71
C PHE A 1141 50.57 0.29 1.40
N SER A 1142 50.64 -0.38 2.56
CA SER A 1142 49.48 -0.53 3.45
C SER A 1142 49.02 0.82 4.00
N ASN A 1143 47.81 0.86 4.58
CA ASN A 1143 47.33 1.94 5.44
C ASN A 1143 48.34 2.32 6.56
N LEU A 1144 49.07 1.34 7.13
CA LEU A 1144 50.15 1.54 8.10
C LEU A 1144 51.49 2.01 7.48
N GLY A 1145 51.54 2.29 6.18
CA GLY A 1145 52.73 2.82 5.49
C GLY A 1145 53.83 1.79 5.20
N GLN A 1146 53.57 0.48 5.35
CA GLN A 1146 54.52 -0.58 4.98
C GLN A 1146 54.51 -0.78 3.46
N LEU A 1147 55.68 -0.75 2.81
CA LEU A 1147 55.80 -1.06 1.38
C LEU A 1147 55.50 -2.55 1.12
N LEU A 1148 54.55 -2.82 0.22
CA LEU A 1148 54.09 -4.17 -0.13
C LEU A 1148 54.54 -4.58 -1.53
N ILE A 1149 54.41 -3.67 -2.51
CA ILE A 1149 54.78 -3.91 -3.92
C ILE A 1149 55.65 -2.75 -4.42
N GLU A 1150 56.80 -3.05 -5.03
CA GLU A 1150 57.50 -2.13 -5.92
C GLU A 1150 57.58 -2.72 -7.33
N SER A 1151 57.20 -1.93 -8.34
CA SER A 1151 57.37 -2.24 -9.76
C SER A 1151 58.04 -1.07 -10.49
N ARG A 1152 58.65 -1.33 -11.66
CA ARG A 1152 59.45 -0.33 -12.40
C ARG A 1152 59.15 -0.41 -13.89
N ASN A 1153 58.88 0.74 -14.51
CA ASN A 1153 58.40 0.84 -15.90
C ASN A 1153 57.13 0.02 -16.18
N SER A 1154 56.24 -0.13 -15.19
CA SER A 1154 54.96 -0.82 -15.33
C SER A 1154 53.80 0.17 -15.31
N ASN A 1155 52.79 -0.07 -16.14
CA ASN A 1155 51.50 0.58 -16.10
C ASN A 1155 50.42 -0.31 -15.45
N THR A 1156 50.82 -1.42 -14.81
CA THR A 1156 49.91 -2.30 -14.06
C THR A 1156 50.53 -2.78 -12.74
N ILE A 1157 49.66 -3.12 -11.80
CA ILE A 1157 49.97 -3.78 -10.53
C ILE A 1157 49.08 -5.00 -10.39
N ASN A 1158 49.64 -6.14 -9.97
CA ASN A 1158 48.85 -7.31 -9.58
C ASN A 1158 48.62 -7.24 -8.07
N LEU A 1159 47.36 -7.25 -7.64
CA LEU A 1159 46.92 -7.16 -6.24
C LEU A 1159 46.45 -8.52 -5.68
N HIS A 1160 46.45 -9.60 -6.47
CA HIS A 1160 45.93 -10.93 -6.12
C HIS A 1160 46.47 -11.50 -4.80
N ASN A 1161 47.72 -11.21 -4.46
CA ASN A 1161 48.37 -11.68 -3.23
C ASN A 1161 48.20 -10.72 -2.03
N LEU A 1162 47.25 -9.78 -2.10
CA LEU A 1162 46.92 -8.84 -1.03
C LEU A 1162 45.50 -9.10 -0.53
N ILE A 1163 45.32 -8.96 0.78
CA ILE A 1163 44.00 -8.97 1.43
C ILE A 1163 43.16 -7.76 0.97
N SER A 1164 41.86 -7.87 1.13
CA SER A 1164 40.89 -6.80 0.90
C SER A 1164 41.20 -5.55 1.75
N GLY A 1165 40.84 -4.37 1.25
CA GLY A 1165 40.93 -3.10 1.98
C GLY A 1165 41.75 -2.00 1.29
N ILE A 1166 42.14 -1.00 2.10
CA ILE A 1166 42.65 0.29 1.62
C ILE A 1166 44.18 0.34 1.59
N TYR A 1167 44.72 0.70 0.43
CA TYR A 1167 46.15 0.85 0.17
C TYR A 1167 46.50 2.26 -0.34
N ILE A 1168 47.75 2.68 -0.10
CA ILE A 1168 48.30 3.94 -0.58
C ILE A 1168 49.21 3.66 -1.77
N LEU A 1169 48.81 4.12 -2.95
CA LEU A 1169 49.58 3.98 -4.18
C LEU A 1169 50.39 5.25 -4.46
N ARG A 1170 51.68 5.07 -4.72
CA ARG A 1170 52.63 6.12 -5.09
C ARG A 1170 53.25 5.81 -6.44
N VAL A 1171 53.14 6.73 -7.39
CA VAL A 1171 53.68 6.59 -8.76
C VAL A 1171 54.66 7.71 -9.06
N MET A 1172 55.76 7.37 -9.74
CA MET A 1172 56.80 8.30 -10.16
C MET A 1172 56.98 8.25 -11.69
N ASP A 1173 57.21 9.40 -12.32
CA ASP A 1173 57.51 9.50 -13.76
C ASP A 1173 59.02 9.44 -14.06
N ASP A 1174 59.39 9.34 -15.34
CA ASP A 1174 60.80 9.37 -15.79
C ASP A 1174 61.53 10.71 -15.52
N ASN A 1175 60.83 11.76 -15.08
CA ASN A 1175 61.43 13.04 -14.68
C ASN A 1175 61.68 13.12 -13.16
N GLY A 1176 61.16 12.17 -12.37
CA GLY A 1176 61.24 12.15 -10.91
C GLY A 1176 60.09 12.89 -10.21
N ASN A 1177 59.03 13.29 -10.93
CA ASN A 1177 57.81 13.80 -10.31
C ASN A 1177 57.06 12.63 -9.64
N ILE A 1178 56.37 12.90 -8.52
CA ILE A 1178 55.64 11.89 -7.75
C ILE A 1178 54.19 12.33 -7.58
N GLY A 1179 53.27 11.38 -7.68
CA GLY A 1179 51.87 11.52 -7.30
C GLY A 1179 51.42 10.37 -6.40
N VAL A 1180 50.34 10.58 -5.64
CA VAL A 1180 49.77 9.60 -4.70
C VAL A 1180 48.27 9.46 -4.92
N ARG A 1181 47.73 8.25 -4.73
CA ARG A 1181 46.30 7.91 -4.78
C ARG A 1181 45.95 6.89 -3.69
N ARG A 1182 44.76 7.01 -3.09
CA ARG A 1182 44.13 5.93 -2.32
C ARG A 1182 43.60 4.90 -3.32
N VAL A 1183 43.85 3.61 -3.08
CA VAL A 1183 43.30 2.52 -3.90
C VAL A 1183 42.70 1.43 -3.03
N ILE A 1184 41.67 0.76 -3.52
CA ILE A 1184 40.89 -0.23 -2.78
C ILE A 1184 41.05 -1.59 -3.48
N LYS A 1185 41.37 -2.62 -2.71
CA LYS A 1185 41.33 -4.03 -3.13
C LYS A 1185 40.01 -4.60 -2.60
N GLU A 1186 39.20 -5.13 -3.50
CA GLU A 1186 38.11 -6.08 -3.19
C GLU A 1186 38.73 -7.42 -2.83
#